data_AF-A0A3Q7FP18-F1
#
_entry.id   AF-A0A3Q7FP18-F1
#
_cell.length_a   1.000
_cell.length_b   1.000
_cell.length_c   1.000
_cell.angle_alpha   90.00
_cell.angle_beta   90.00
_cell.angle_gamma   90.00
#
_symmetry.space_group_name_H-M   'P 1'
#
loop_
_entity.id
_entity.type
_entity.pdbx_description
1 polymer ?
#
loop_
_entity_poly.entity_id
_entity_poly.type
_entity_poly.pdbx_seq_one_letter_code
_entity_poly.pdbx_strand_id
1 'polypeptide(L)'
;MASNALVSAATTRGVKPTQHAMVKRERPIFSLSDDHAMFKKILDTHDPDGREVDVDVILHIVEDVFQHSYPAAMDGVLNGTGTDHLEANVGALKLEEKTSLAFDGILEGLAYIIHKVSCELTCNCSSGGHDTHSTTMSVLEMLSNYHWDAKLVICLAAFAVTYGEFWLVAQLFGTHPLAKSVAILKQLPDIMEHHGSLKSRFDAINELIKAILDVTKSIMEFKKLPFQYITEDQPPLSVAITHVPTAVYWTIKSIVACAFQLTTLSGMSYDMIVATTADTWEMSSSTHKLKNISKHLGAELNRCYQHIQEKMHIEYFQMLVHLFEATQFDNMKIMRAMIYIKDDLLPLEVGTTQTRAIVEVLRRKTVLLLLSDLEASHEEILVLSQIYLESRSRPEIQYEIVWLPIVDRSKEWNEEQEQKFKELQALMPWYTLHHPSLLEPAIAKFVKEKWHFSKKMMLVTLDPQQGKVACPNAIHMTWIWGNLAYPFTISKEESLWSMESWRLELVVDGIDPNLMDWMASGKFICLYGGEDMDWIRSFTKSAQSVAKRAGIELQMLYVGKSNNKERVRKINSTITDEKLSNCLTDLTSVWYFWTRIESMFYSKMQLGKTIQEDKIMQEVLTMLSFDGSDQGWALISRGSFEMARAKSQIITKTLEDYTTWEDSAKTKGFVPALIEYFLQLHTPEHCNRLILPGLDGDIPDVIVCAECGRPMERFFMYRCCTD
;
A
#
# COMPACT_ATOMS: atom_id res chain seq x y z
N MET A 1 37.41 40.33 16.29
CA MET A 1 37.36 41.26 17.43
C MET A 1 37.11 40.44 18.68
N ALA A 2 38.12 40.32 19.53
CA ALA A 2 38.08 39.62 20.80
C ALA A 2 38.16 40.65 21.92
N SER A 3 37.30 40.52 22.93
CA SER A 3 37.48 41.18 24.22
C SER A 3 37.05 40.20 25.31
N ASN A 4 38.02 39.80 26.13
CA ASN A 4 37.88 39.05 27.38
C ASN A 4 38.49 39.89 28.49
N ALA A 5 37.76 40.05 29.60
CA ALA A 5 38.19 40.42 30.97
C ALA A 5 36.95 40.93 31.73
N LEU A 6 36.67 40.69 33.02
CA LEU A 6 37.31 39.97 34.13
C LEU A 6 36.27 40.00 35.31
N VAL A 7 36.25 38.95 36.13
CA VAL A 7 36.12 38.97 37.63
C VAL A 7 34.76 38.87 38.37
N SER A 8 34.80 37.91 39.31
CA SER A 8 34.25 37.81 40.69
C SER A 8 32.89 37.16 40.95
N ALA A 9 32.98 36.16 41.84
CA ALA A 9 31.92 35.46 42.53
C ALA A 9 31.21 36.33 43.59
N ALA A 10 29.91 36.06 43.78
CA ALA A 10 29.22 36.14 45.07
C ALA A 10 27.95 35.27 45.02
N THR A 11 27.85 34.37 45.99
CA THR A 11 26.70 33.51 46.33
C THR A 11 25.42 34.29 46.62
N THR A 12 24.27 33.82 46.14
CA THR A 12 23.01 33.74 46.93
C THR A 12 22.00 32.80 46.26
N ARG A 13 21.25 32.10 47.11
CA ARG A 13 20.30 31.01 46.83
C ARG A 13 19.19 31.37 45.81
N GLY A 14 18.86 30.41 44.94
CA GLY A 14 17.64 30.43 44.14
C GLY A 14 17.32 29.02 43.62
N VAL A 15 16.35 28.37 44.25
CA VAL A 15 15.79 27.06 43.87
C VAL A 15 15.19 27.16 42.46
N LYS A 16 15.55 26.22 41.57
CA LYS A 16 14.85 25.97 40.29
C LYS A 16 14.56 24.48 40.11
N PRO A 17 13.44 24.14 39.44
CA PRO A 17 12.77 22.86 39.56
C PRO A 17 13.30 21.82 38.58
N THR A 18 13.50 20.59 39.06
CA THR A 18 13.77 19.42 38.23
C THR A 18 12.48 18.92 37.60
N GLN A 19 12.35 19.13 36.28
CA GLN A 19 11.39 18.39 35.45
C GLN A 19 11.90 16.95 35.29
N HIS A 20 11.32 16.03 36.04
CA HIS A 20 11.43 14.60 35.77
C HIS A 20 10.52 14.27 34.58
N ALA A 21 11.12 13.91 33.44
CA ALA A 21 10.42 13.22 32.37
C ALA A 21 10.01 11.82 32.89
N MET A 22 8.71 11.63 33.13
CA MET A 22 8.13 10.33 33.45
C MET A 22 8.11 9.46 32.19
N VAL A 23 9.15 8.66 32.00
CA VAL A 23 9.06 7.46 31.16
C VAL A 23 8.08 6.52 31.86
N LYS A 24 6.91 6.32 31.24
CA LYS A 24 5.83 5.46 31.73
C LYS A 24 6.27 4.01 31.60
N ARG A 25 6.96 3.51 32.64
CA ARG A 25 7.36 2.10 32.78
C ARG A 25 6.08 1.28 32.98
N GLU A 26 5.72 0.45 31.98
CA GLU A 26 4.71 -0.60 32.16
C GLU A 26 5.16 -1.51 33.32
N ARG A 27 4.28 -1.70 34.30
CA ARG A 27 4.58 -2.53 35.47
C ARG A 27 4.58 -4.00 35.02
N PRO A 28 5.60 -4.80 35.38
CA PRO A 28 5.50 -6.24 35.27
C PRO A 28 4.35 -6.69 36.17
N ILE A 29 3.41 -7.42 35.59
CA ILE A 29 2.45 -8.18 36.37
C ILE A 29 3.28 -9.28 37.07
N PHE A 30 3.12 -9.45 38.39
CA PHE A 30 3.58 -10.59 39.21
C PHE A 30 4.85 -10.45 40.09
N SER A 31 4.75 -11.04 41.28
CA SER A 31 5.78 -11.14 42.31
C SER A 31 6.41 -12.54 42.28
N LEU A 32 7.72 -12.62 42.10
CA LEU A 32 8.41 -13.74 41.45
C LEU A 32 8.53 -15.10 42.19
N SER A 33 7.97 -15.32 43.38
CA SER A 33 8.23 -16.57 44.16
C SER A 33 7.05 -17.54 44.25
N ASP A 34 5.84 -17.06 44.62
CA ASP A 34 4.66 -17.94 44.79
C ASP A 34 3.95 -18.23 43.45
N ASP A 35 4.07 -17.32 42.49
CA ASP A 35 3.43 -17.42 41.17
C ASP A 35 4.04 -18.56 40.32
N HIS A 36 5.32 -18.89 40.48
CA HIS A 36 5.97 -19.98 39.75
C HIS A 36 5.53 -21.36 40.26
N ALA A 37 5.28 -21.49 41.57
CA ALA A 37 4.78 -22.73 42.17
C ALA A 37 3.32 -22.98 41.75
N MET A 38 2.49 -21.94 41.70
CA MET A 38 1.11 -22.03 41.20
C MET A 38 1.06 -22.38 39.70
N PHE A 39 1.88 -21.71 38.89
CA PHE A 39 1.99 -22.00 37.46
C PHE A 39 2.42 -23.45 37.20
N LYS A 40 3.41 -23.95 37.95
CA LYS A 40 3.84 -25.35 37.86
C LYS A 40 2.72 -26.32 38.21
N LYS A 41 1.97 -26.07 39.30
CA LYS A 41 0.81 -26.91 39.65
C LYS A 41 -0.24 -26.97 38.54
N ILE A 42 -0.51 -25.85 37.86
CA ILE A 42 -1.44 -25.82 36.73
C ILE A 42 -0.91 -26.68 35.59
N LEU A 43 0.37 -26.56 35.25
CA LEU A 43 1.01 -27.36 34.21
C LEU A 43 1.02 -28.86 34.55
N ASP A 44 1.24 -29.23 35.81
CA ASP A 44 1.24 -30.63 36.27
C ASP A 44 -0.13 -31.32 36.06
N THR A 45 -1.23 -30.57 35.88
CA THR A 45 -2.56 -31.11 35.54
C THR A 45 -2.75 -31.41 34.04
N HIS A 46 -1.76 -31.14 33.20
CA HIS A 46 -1.88 -31.22 31.75
C HIS A 46 -1.05 -32.37 31.19
N ASP A 47 -1.75 -33.45 30.79
CA ASP A 47 -1.17 -34.66 30.21
C ASP A 47 -2.04 -35.12 29.02
N PRO A 48 -2.05 -34.37 27.90
CA PRO A 48 -2.94 -34.66 26.79
C PRO A 48 -2.56 -35.97 26.09
N ASP A 49 -3.54 -36.86 25.87
CA ASP A 49 -3.31 -38.19 25.28
C ASP A 49 -3.45 -38.22 23.74
N GLY A 50 -3.44 -37.03 23.11
CA GLY A 50 -3.56 -36.84 21.67
C GLY A 50 -4.99 -36.85 21.13
N ARG A 51 -6.01 -36.89 22.00
CA ARG A 51 -7.41 -36.75 21.58
C ARG A 51 -7.69 -35.35 21.03
N GLU A 52 -8.30 -35.30 19.86
CA GLU A 52 -8.84 -34.07 19.29
C GLU A 52 -10.35 -34.00 19.53
N VAL A 53 -10.80 -32.83 19.97
CA VAL A 53 -12.22 -32.50 20.14
C VAL A 53 -12.56 -31.39 19.16
N ASP A 54 -13.66 -31.55 18.42
CA ASP A 54 -14.23 -30.45 17.64
C ASP A 54 -14.88 -29.43 18.59
N VAL A 55 -14.03 -28.51 19.04
CA VAL A 55 -14.40 -27.46 20.00
C VAL A 55 -15.23 -26.34 19.36
N ASP A 56 -15.19 -26.16 18.04
CA ASP A 56 -15.90 -25.10 17.33
C ASP A 56 -17.41 -25.34 17.35
N VAL A 57 -17.84 -26.58 17.09
CA VAL A 57 -19.26 -26.96 17.13
C VAL A 57 -19.84 -26.81 18.53
N ILE A 58 -19.11 -27.26 19.55
CA ILE A 58 -19.57 -27.20 20.95
C ILE A 58 -19.63 -25.75 21.44
N LEU A 59 -18.62 -24.93 21.13
CA LEU A 59 -18.64 -23.52 21.51
C LEU A 59 -19.83 -22.79 20.89
N HIS A 60 -20.18 -23.09 19.63
CA HIS A 60 -21.35 -22.49 18.98
C HIS A 60 -22.66 -22.81 19.71
N ILE A 61 -22.85 -24.06 20.16
CA ILE A 61 -24.02 -24.47 20.95
C ILE A 61 -24.04 -23.74 22.31
N VAL A 62 -22.87 -23.60 22.95
CA VAL A 62 -22.73 -22.87 24.21
C VAL A 62 -23.11 -21.41 24.07
N GLU A 63 -22.67 -20.75 23.01
CA GLU A 63 -23.03 -19.36 22.71
C GLU A 63 -24.53 -19.20 22.51
N ASP A 64 -25.16 -20.13 21.79
CA ASP A 64 -26.59 -20.14 21.54
C ASP A 64 -27.39 -20.22 22.86
N VAL A 65 -26.96 -21.10 23.78
CA VAL A 65 -27.56 -21.18 25.12
C VAL A 65 -27.44 -19.84 25.86
N PHE A 66 -26.26 -19.21 25.87
CA PHE A 66 -26.10 -17.92 26.57
C PHE A 66 -26.89 -16.78 25.92
N GLN A 67 -27.02 -16.75 24.59
CA GLN A 67 -27.79 -15.73 23.87
C GLN A 67 -29.30 -15.80 24.14
N HIS A 68 -29.86 -17.01 24.19
CA HIS A 68 -31.31 -17.21 24.34
C HIS A 68 -31.79 -17.28 25.81
N SER A 69 -30.87 -17.36 26.77
CA SER A 69 -31.21 -17.55 28.18
C SER A 69 -31.56 -16.24 28.93
N TYR A 70 -30.99 -15.08 28.58
CA TYR A 70 -31.22 -13.82 29.31
C TYR A 70 -32.12 -12.82 28.53
N PRO A 71 -33.38 -12.59 28.95
CA PRO A 71 -34.27 -11.67 28.23
C PRO A 71 -33.84 -10.21 28.45
N ALA A 72 -33.54 -9.48 27.37
CA ALA A 72 -33.22 -8.04 27.43
C ALA A 72 -34.39 -7.17 27.96
N ALA A 73 -35.60 -7.72 28.09
CA ALA A 73 -36.75 -7.06 28.70
C ALA A 73 -37.67 -8.07 29.41
N MET A 74 -37.42 -8.35 30.69
CA MET A 74 -38.34 -9.11 31.55
C MET A 74 -39.65 -8.35 31.89
N ASP A 75 -39.83 -7.10 31.45
CA ASP A 75 -41.06 -6.33 31.66
C ASP A 75 -42.27 -6.87 30.86
N GLY A 76 -42.03 -7.64 29.78
CA GLY A 76 -43.09 -8.23 28.96
C GLY A 76 -43.59 -9.60 29.43
N VAL A 77 -42.81 -10.34 30.23
CA VAL A 77 -43.17 -11.71 30.64
C VAL A 77 -44.24 -11.73 31.74
N LEU A 78 -44.33 -10.66 32.53
CA LEU A 78 -45.40 -10.50 33.53
C LEU A 78 -46.74 -10.07 32.91
N ASN A 79 -46.74 -9.50 31.70
CA ASN A 79 -47.93 -9.04 30.99
C ASN A 79 -48.06 -9.79 29.66
N GLY A 80 -48.60 -11.01 29.69
CA GLY A 80 -48.72 -11.91 28.55
C GLY A 80 -49.25 -11.28 27.26
N THR A 81 -48.37 -10.70 26.46
CA THR A 81 -48.61 -10.31 25.07
C THR A 81 -47.53 -10.93 24.21
N GLY A 82 -47.88 -12.05 23.60
CA GLY A 82 -47.04 -12.72 22.62
C GLY A 82 -47.11 -11.99 21.28
N THR A 83 -45.98 -11.50 20.81
CA THR A 83 -45.70 -11.21 19.40
C THR A 83 -44.20 -11.19 19.24
N ASP A 84 -43.63 -12.29 18.72
CA ASP A 84 -42.41 -12.33 17.90
C ASP A 84 -42.19 -13.77 17.39
N HIS A 85 -43.07 -14.22 16.50
CA HIS A 85 -43.03 -15.57 15.91
C HIS A 85 -42.34 -15.63 14.53
N LEU A 86 -41.83 -14.51 13.99
CA LEU A 86 -41.30 -14.46 12.63
C LEU A 86 -39.76 -14.41 12.53
N GLU A 87 -39.05 -13.86 13.52
CA GLU A 87 -37.56 -13.88 13.52
C GLU A 87 -36.97 -15.19 14.06
N ALA A 88 -37.70 -15.91 14.94
CA ALA A 88 -37.28 -17.20 15.50
C ALA A 88 -37.15 -18.32 14.45
N ASN A 89 -37.94 -18.27 13.37
CA ASN A 89 -37.97 -19.34 12.35
C ASN A 89 -36.75 -19.35 11.41
N VAL A 90 -36.06 -18.22 11.20
CA VAL A 90 -34.87 -18.18 10.34
C VAL A 90 -33.61 -18.66 11.10
N GLY A 91 -33.56 -18.42 12.42
CA GLY A 91 -32.53 -18.97 13.31
C GLY A 91 -32.66 -20.48 13.51
N ALA A 92 -33.88 -20.98 13.69
CA ALA A 92 -34.17 -22.41 13.86
C ALA A 92 -33.78 -23.28 12.64
N LEU A 93 -33.89 -22.74 11.42
CA LEU A 93 -33.51 -23.46 10.20
C LEU A 93 -31.98 -23.59 10.01
N LYS A 94 -31.18 -22.63 10.48
CA LYS A 94 -29.71 -22.74 10.52
C LYS A 94 -29.22 -23.67 11.64
N LEU A 95 -30.02 -23.82 12.69
CA LEU A 95 -29.78 -24.72 13.81
C LEU A 95 -29.91 -26.18 13.33
N GLU A 96 -31.00 -26.57 12.66
CA GLU A 96 -31.18 -27.95 12.16
C GLU A 96 -30.03 -28.45 11.27
N GLU A 97 -29.44 -27.60 10.43
CA GLU A 97 -28.37 -27.98 9.49
C GLU A 97 -26.99 -28.16 10.19
N LYS A 98 -26.74 -27.48 11.32
CA LYS A 98 -25.50 -27.60 12.11
C LYS A 98 -25.62 -28.53 13.32
N THR A 99 -26.80 -28.62 13.93
CA THR A 99 -27.08 -29.54 15.04
C THR A 99 -27.19 -30.98 14.56
N SER A 100 -27.58 -31.21 13.30
CA SER A 100 -27.51 -32.54 12.66
C SER A 100 -26.07 -33.03 12.46
N LEU A 101 -25.10 -32.14 12.22
CA LEU A 101 -23.66 -32.47 12.22
C LEU A 101 -23.11 -32.77 13.62
N ALA A 102 -23.61 -32.12 14.67
CA ALA A 102 -23.21 -32.34 16.06
C ALA A 102 -23.73 -33.67 16.64
N PHE A 103 -24.80 -34.23 16.05
CA PHE A 103 -25.45 -35.46 16.51
C PHE A 103 -24.69 -36.74 16.12
N ASP A 104 -23.73 -36.66 15.20
CA ASP A 104 -22.89 -37.80 14.78
C ASP A 104 -21.73 -38.01 15.77
N GLY A 105 -21.96 -38.78 16.84
CA GLY A 105 -20.96 -39.42 17.71
C GLY A 105 -20.11 -38.54 18.64
N ILE A 106 -19.83 -37.28 18.29
CA ILE A 106 -18.92 -36.38 19.05
C ILE A 106 -19.54 -35.95 20.38
N LEU A 107 -20.81 -35.55 20.38
CA LEU A 107 -21.51 -35.14 21.61
C LEU A 107 -21.80 -36.35 22.52
N GLU A 108 -22.00 -37.53 21.94
CA GLU A 108 -22.28 -38.76 22.70
C GLU A 108 -21.07 -39.21 23.54
N GLY A 109 -19.85 -39.06 23.01
CA GLY A 109 -18.60 -39.32 23.73
C GLY A 109 -18.28 -38.28 24.83
N LEU A 110 -18.76 -37.03 24.67
CA LEU A 110 -18.49 -35.94 25.61
C LEU A 110 -19.62 -35.67 26.61
N ALA A 111 -20.85 -36.16 26.38
CA ALA A 111 -21.99 -35.93 27.26
C ALA A 111 -21.70 -36.39 28.70
N TYR A 112 -21.06 -37.55 28.87
CA TYR A 112 -20.66 -38.06 30.18
C TYR A 112 -19.63 -37.14 30.87
N ILE A 113 -18.62 -36.64 30.14
CA ILE A 113 -17.60 -35.76 30.75
C ILE A 113 -18.17 -34.38 31.06
N ILE A 114 -19.02 -33.82 30.19
CA ILE A 114 -19.73 -32.56 30.43
C ILE A 114 -20.61 -32.69 31.67
N HIS A 115 -21.36 -33.78 31.80
CA HIS A 115 -22.18 -34.05 32.98
C HIS A 115 -21.32 -34.17 34.25
N LYS A 116 -20.21 -34.91 34.20
CA LYS A 116 -19.29 -35.06 35.34
C LYS A 116 -18.71 -33.72 35.79
N VAL A 117 -18.29 -32.87 34.84
CA VAL A 117 -17.79 -31.52 35.14
C VAL A 117 -18.92 -30.66 35.72
N SER A 118 -20.14 -30.72 35.16
CA SER A 118 -21.30 -29.98 35.69
C SER A 118 -21.63 -30.38 37.13
N CYS A 119 -21.55 -31.68 37.47
CA CYS A 119 -21.65 -32.14 38.85
C CYS A 119 -20.55 -31.54 39.72
N GLU A 120 -19.29 -31.54 39.30
CA GLU A 120 -18.21 -30.93 40.10
C GLU A 120 -18.41 -29.43 40.32
N LEU A 121 -18.86 -28.70 39.29
CA LEU A 121 -19.17 -27.27 39.38
C LEU A 121 -20.27 -26.96 40.40
N THR A 122 -21.20 -27.90 40.65
CA THR A 122 -22.38 -27.70 41.49
C THR A 122 -22.27 -28.37 42.87
N CYS A 123 -21.63 -29.54 43.00
CA CYS A 123 -21.58 -30.35 44.22
C CYS A 123 -20.70 -29.78 45.36
N ASN A 124 -19.62 -29.06 45.04
CA ASN A 124 -18.78 -28.42 46.07
C ASN A 124 -19.34 -27.11 46.61
N CYS A 125 -20.55 -26.69 46.19
CA CYS A 125 -21.21 -25.47 46.67
C CYS A 125 -21.83 -25.63 48.08
N SER A 126 -21.92 -26.85 48.62
CA SER A 126 -22.68 -27.15 49.85
C SER A 126 -21.83 -27.29 51.13
N SER A 127 -20.50 -27.32 51.01
CA SER A 127 -19.59 -27.40 52.15
C SER A 127 -19.08 -25.98 52.45
N GLY A 128 -19.30 -25.47 53.66
CA GLY A 128 -19.03 -24.07 54.07
C GLY A 128 -17.57 -23.60 54.09
N GLY A 129 -16.74 -24.02 53.13
CA GLY A 129 -15.41 -23.49 52.85
C GLY A 129 -15.33 -23.03 51.39
N HIS A 130 -15.30 -21.72 51.17
CA HIS A 130 -15.11 -21.09 49.86
C HIS A 130 -13.71 -21.41 49.28
N ASP A 131 -13.55 -22.53 48.57
CA ASP A 131 -12.33 -22.78 47.81
C ASP A 131 -12.59 -22.99 46.31
N THR A 132 -12.85 -21.88 45.61
CA THR A 132 -12.94 -21.84 44.14
C THR A 132 -11.66 -22.35 43.47
N HIS A 133 -10.51 -22.28 44.14
CA HIS A 133 -9.25 -22.79 43.61
C HIS A 133 -9.20 -24.32 43.62
N SER A 134 -9.60 -24.97 44.72
CA SER A 134 -9.68 -26.45 44.79
C SER A 134 -10.59 -27.04 43.70
N THR A 135 -11.81 -26.50 43.54
CA THR A 135 -12.73 -26.94 42.47
C THR A 135 -12.13 -26.71 41.08
N THR A 136 -11.44 -25.58 40.87
CA THR A 136 -10.76 -25.31 39.58
C THR A 136 -9.68 -26.36 39.28
N MET A 137 -8.86 -26.71 40.28
CA MET A 137 -7.82 -27.73 40.12
C MET A 137 -8.42 -29.13 39.88
N SER A 138 -9.48 -29.48 40.61
CA SER A 138 -10.24 -30.73 40.42
C SER A 138 -10.77 -30.86 38.98
N VAL A 139 -11.37 -29.79 38.44
CA VAL A 139 -11.83 -29.75 37.04
C VAL A 139 -10.66 -29.90 36.05
N LEU A 140 -9.54 -29.22 36.29
CA LEU A 140 -8.35 -29.32 35.44
C LEU A 140 -7.75 -30.73 35.41
N GLU A 141 -7.75 -31.43 36.55
CA GLU A 141 -7.31 -32.83 36.70
C GLU A 141 -8.28 -33.80 36.01
N MET A 142 -9.61 -33.58 36.15
CA MET A 142 -10.62 -34.37 35.44
C MET A 142 -10.49 -34.29 33.92
N LEU A 143 -10.03 -33.14 33.44
CA LEU A 143 -9.82 -32.87 32.01
C LEU A 143 -8.34 -32.99 31.60
N SER A 144 -7.50 -33.66 32.40
CA SER A 144 -6.05 -33.80 32.18
C SER A 144 -5.66 -34.23 30.76
N ASN A 145 -6.38 -35.22 30.24
CA ASN A 145 -6.17 -35.82 28.92
C ASN A 145 -6.54 -34.91 27.73
N TYR A 146 -7.17 -33.77 27.98
CA TYR A 146 -7.61 -32.85 26.92
C TYR A 146 -6.61 -31.69 26.74
N HIS A 147 -6.49 -31.21 25.50
CA HIS A 147 -5.80 -29.96 25.19
C HIS A 147 -6.50 -28.75 25.85
N TRP A 148 -5.73 -27.68 26.10
CA TRP A 148 -6.18 -26.49 26.83
C TRP A 148 -7.47 -25.85 26.28
N ASP A 149 -7.62 -25.81 24.95
CA ASP A 149 -8.83 -25.36 24.25
C ASP A 149 -10.04 -26.26 24.56
N ALA A 150 -9.86 -27.58 24.48
CA ALA A 150 -10.91 -28.54 24.81
C ALA A 150 -11.29 -28.50 26.30
N LYS A 151 -10.33 -28.33 27.22
CA LYS A 151 -10.63 -28.17 28.66
C LYS A 151 -11.56 -26.99 28.89
N LEU A 152 -11.32 -25.87 28.21
CA LEU A 152 -12.15 -24.67 28.31
C LEU A 152 -13.55 -24.89 27.77
N VAL A 153 -13.65 -25.42 26.55
CA VAL A 153 -14.96 -25.59 25.88
C VAL A 153 -15.83 -26.63 26.59
N ILE A 154 -15.25 -27.72 27.11
CA ILE A 154 -15.98 -28.72 27.90
C ILE A 154 -16.49 -28.10 29.22
N CYS A 155 -15.65 -27.31 29.91
CA CYS A 155 -16.05 -26.64 31.15
C CYS A 155 -17.14 -25.59 30.91
N LEU A 156 -17.02 -24.83 29.81
CA LEU A 156 -18.03 -23.89 29.35
C LEU A 156 -19.35 -24.57 29.02
N ALA A 157 -19.32 -25.72 28.33
CA ALA A 157 -20.51 -26.51 28.03
C ALA A 157 -21.20 -27.01 29.30
N ALA A 158 -20.44 -27.50 30.28
CA ALA A 158 -20.97 -27.93 31.57
C ALA A 158 -21.67 -26.79 32.33
N PHE A 159 -21.09 -25.59 32.30
CA PHE A 159 -21.73 -24.41 32.87
C PHE A 159 -22.94 -23.94 32.06
N ALA A 160 -22.87 -23.98 30.73
CA ALA A 160 -23.97 -23.60 29.85
C ALA A 160 -25.21 -24.47 30.09
N VAL A 161 -25.07 -25.78 30.31
CA VAL A 161 -26.18 -26.65 30.72
C VAL A 161 -26.83 -26.14 32.00
N THR A 162 -26.03 -25.86 33.02
CA THR A 162 -26.53 -25.37 34.32
C THR A 162 -27.23 -24.01 34.21
N TYR A 163 -26.65 -23.11 33.42
CA TYR A 163 -27.19 -21.77 33.16
C TYR A 163 -28.47 -21.80 32.33
N GLY A 164 -28.50 -22.61 31.27
CA GLY A 164 -29.67 -22.80 30.42
C GLY A 164 -30.83 -23.46 31.16
N GLU A 165 -30.58 -24.49 31.97
CA GLU A 165 -31.61 -25.12 32.81
C GLU A 165 -32.25 -24.13 33.78
N PHE A 166 -31.45 -23.26 34.39
CA PHE A 166 -31.96 -22.22 35.29
C PHE A 166 -32.93 -21.27 34.55
N TRP A 167 -32.48 -20.69 33.43
CA TRP A 167 -33.27 -19.72 32.69
C TRP A 167 -34.46 -20.33 31.96
N LEU A 168 -34.35 -21.56 31.46
CA LEU A 168 -35.47 -22.27 30.85
C LEU A 168 -36.62 -22.47 31.84
N VAL A 169 -36.31 -22.88 33.08
CA VAL A 169 -37.31 -23.00 34.14
C VAL A 169 -37.85 -21.62 34.53
N ALA A 170 -36.99 -20.61 34.68
CA ALA A 170 -37.39 -19.25 35.03
C ALA A 170 -38.26 -18.56 33.95
N GLN A 171 -38.10 -18.89 32.67
CA GLN A 171 -38.92 -18.34 31.59
C GLN A 171 -40.28 -19.05 31.48
N LEU A 172 -40.33 -20.37 31.74
CA LEU A 172 -41.52 -21.20 31.52
C LEU A 172 -42.37 -21.43 32.77
N PHE A 173 -41.93 -21.03 33.98
CA PHE A 173 -42.66 -21.33 35.22
C PHE A 173 -44.10 -20.77 35.25
N GLY A 174 -44.35 -19.66 34.55
CA GLY A 174 -45.68 -19.03 34.47
C GLY A 174 -46.66 -19.74 33.53
N THR A 175 -46.16 -20.51 32.55
CA THR A 175 -46.97 -21.07 31.45
C THR A 175 -46.97 -22.61 31.41
N HIS A 176 -45.91 -23.26 31.91
CA HIS A 176 -45.74 -24.71 31.80
C HIS A 176 -45.82 -25.43 33.16
N PRO A 177 -46.77 -26.37 33.37
CA PRO A 177 -46.98 -27.04 34.67
C PRO A 177 -45.74 -27.73 35.26
N LEU A 178 -44.92 -28.41 34.44
CA LEU A 178 -43.68 -29.04 34.89
C LEU A 178 -42.64 -28.00 35.36
N ALA A 179 -42.49 -26.90 34.61
CA ALA A 179 -41.55 -25.83 34.97
C ALA A 179 -41.99 -25.17 36.27
N LYS A 180 -43.30 -25.00 36.48
CA LYS A 180 -43.87 -24.50 37.74
C LYS A 180 -43.52 -25.40 38.93
N SER A 181 -43.68 -26.73 38.80
CA SER A 181 -43.31 -27.67 39.86
C SER A 181 -41.80 -27.66 40.17
N VAL A 182 -40.96 -27.64 39.15
CA VAL A 182 -39.50 -27.55 39.30
C VAL A 182 -39.09 -26.21 39.93
N ALA A 183 -39.71 -25.11 39.51
CA ALA A 183 -39.44 -23.77 40.04
C ALA A 183 -39.76 -23.67 41.53
N ILE A 184 -40.88 -24.24 41.99
CA ILE A 184 -41.24 -24.29 43.41
C ILE A 184 -40.17 -25.04 44.23
N LEU A 185 -39.69 -26.17 43.74
CA LEU A 185 -38.64 -26.95 44.43
C LEU A 185 -37.28 -26.23 44.46
N LYS A 186 -36.99 -25.41 43.45
CA LYS A 186 -35.79 -24.56 43.37
C LYS A 186 -35.97 -23.17 44.00
N GLN A 187 -37.08 -22.92 44.72
CA GLN A 187 -37.42 -21.60 45.31
C GLN A 187 -37.34 -20.41 44.33
N LEU A 188 -37.51 -20.67 43.02
CA LEU A 188 -37.42 -19.66 41.96
C LEU A 188 -38.46 -18.54 42.03
N PRO A 189 -39.73 -18.78 42.43
CA PRO A 189 -40.75 -17.72 42.50
C PRO A 189 -40.34 -16.52 43.38
N ASP A 190 -39.75 -16.77 44.56
CA ASP A 190 -39.32 -15.70 45.48
C ASP A 190 -38.16 -14.87 44.87
N ILE A 191 -37.27 -15.50 44.10
CA ILE A 191 -36.16 -14.85 43.40
C ILE A 191 -36.69 -13.97 42.26
N MET A 192 -37.71 -14.44 41.55
CA MET A 192 -38.32 -13.73 40.43
C MET A 192 -39.18 -12.54 40.89
N GLU A 193 -39.86 -12.65 42.04
CA GLU A 193 -40.55 -11.50 42.66
C GLU A 193 -39.59 -10.38 43.08
N HIS A 194 -38.35 -10.73 43.46
CA HIS A 194 -37.30 -9.78 43.82
C HIS A 194 -36.28 -9.52 42.69
N HIS A 195 -36.63 -9.84 41.44
CA HIS A 195 -35.73 -9.70 40.29
C HIS A 195 -35.09 -8.31 40.17
N GLY A 196 -35.84 -7.25 40.50
CA GLY A 196 -35.34 -5.87 40.47
C GLY A 196 -34.15 -5.60 41.39
N SER A 197 -34.05 -6.28 42.55
CA SER A 197 -32.92 -6.13 43.48
C SER A 197 -31.74 -7.05 43.15
N LEU A 198 -31.98 -8.17 42.44
CA LEU A 198 -30.97 -9.12 42.01
C LEU A 198 -30.41 -8.86 40.60
N LYS A 199 -31.03 -7.94 39.84
CA LYS A 199 -30.62 -7.56 38.48
C LYS A 199 -29.12 -7.29 38.36
N SER A 200 -28.54 -6.55 39.30
CA SER A 200 -27.11 -6.22 39.29
C SER A 200 -26.20 -7.44 39.40
N ARG A 201 -26.65 -8.53 40.04
CA ARG A 201 -25.91 -9.81 40.12
C ARG A 201 -26.00 -10.58 38.81
N PHE A 202 -27.18 -10.66 38.21
CA PHE A 202 -27.34 -11.28 36.88
C PHE A 202 -26.55 -10.53 35.81
N ASP A 203 -26.59 -9.19 35.83
CA ASP A 203 -25.78 -8.36 34.94
C ASP A 203 -24.27 -8.62 35.13
N ALA A 204 -23.80 -8.77 36.38
CA ALA A 204 -22.41 -9.11 36.68
C ALA A 204 -22.00 -10.51 36.18
N ILE A 205 -22.88 -11.52 36.32
CA ILE A 205 -22.67 -12.86 35.77
C ILE A 205 -22.57 -12.78 34.24
N ASN A 206 -23.50 -12.07 33.60
CA ASN A 206 -23.51 -11.94 32.14
C ASN A 206 -22.27 -11.21 31.61
N GLU A 207 -21.80 -10.17 32.29
CA GLU A 207 -20.55 -9.50 31.94
C GLU A 207 -19.33 -10.42 32.13
N LEU A 208 -19.34 -11.29 33.14
CA LEU A 208 -18.29 -12.29 33.33
C LEU A 208 -18.34 -13.39 32.25
N ILE A 209 -19.53 -13.86 31.87
CA ILE A 209 -19.74 -14.81 30.76
C ILE A 209 -19.16 -14.25 29.46
N LYS A 210 -19.44 -12.99 29.13
CA LYS A 210 -18.85 -12.34 27.95
C LYS A 210 -17.32 -12.36 28.00
N ALA A 211 -16.73 -11.99 29.14
CA ALA A 211 -15.28 -12.01 29.29
C ALA A 211 -14.68 -13.42 29.19
N ILE A 212 -15.38 -14.45 29.71
CA ILE A 212 -15.01 -15.87 29.56
C ILE A 212 -15.02 -16.28 28.08
N LEU A 213 -16.06 -15.91 27.34
CA LEU A 213 -16.17 -16.21 25.90
C LEU A 213 -15.06 -15.51 25.10
N ASP A 214 -14.76 -14.25 25.40
CA ASP A 214 -13.69 -13.49 24.72
C ASP A 214 -12.31 -14.16 24.87
N VAL A 215 -11.98 -14.61 26.09
CA VAL A 215 -10.72 -15.33 26.35
C VAL A 215 -10.71 -16.69 25.64
N THR A 216 -11.82 -17.42 25.68
CA THR A 216 -11.95 -18.73 25.04
C THR A 216 -11.74 -18.63 23.53
N LYS A 217 -12.41 -17.67 22.88
CA LYS A 217 -12.24 -17.39 21.44
C LYS A 217 -10.80 -17.03 21.10
N SER A 218 -10.19 -16.15 21.89
CA SER A 218 -8.78 -15.74 21.68
C SER A 218 -7.83 -16.95 21.71
N ILE A 219 -8.04 -17.89 22.65
CA ILE A 219 -7.23 -19.13 22.73
C ILE A 219 -7.47 -20.04 21.52
N MET A 220 -8.72 -20.17 21.08
CA MET A 220 -9.06 -20.98 19.91
C MET A 220 -8.47 -20.42 18.61
N GLU A 221 -8.39 -19.10 18.46
CA GLU A 221 -7.78 -18.47 17.28
C GLU A 221 -6.30 -18.79 17.14
N PHE A 222 -5.54 -18.97 18.24
CA PHE A 222 -4.14 -19.40 18.16
C PHE A 222 -3.97 -20.77 17.48
N LYS A 223 -4.91 -21.71 17.70
CA LYS A 223 -4.90 -23.03 17.07
C LYS A 223 -5.23 -22.97 15.57
N LYS A 224 -5.90 -21.90 15.12
CA LYS A 224 -6.26 -21.67 13.71
C LYS A 224 -5.15 -20.99 12.91
N LEU A 225 -4.03 -20.63 13.54
CA LEU A 225 -2.91 -20.01 12.85
C LEU A 225 -2.26 -20.98 11.85
N PRO A 226 -1.87 -20.51 10.65
CA PRO A 226 -1.27 -21.35 9.62
C PRO A 226 0.16 -21.79 9.99
N PHE A 227 0.30 -23.06 10.37
CA PHE A 227 1.57 -23.66 10.84
C PHE A 227 2.73 -23.56 9.83
N GLN A 228 2.44 -23.44 8.54
CA GLN A 228 3.46 -23.26 7.49
C GLN A 228 4.23 -21.94 7.64
N TYR A 229 3.59 -20.92 8.23
CA TYR A 229 4.20 -19.60 8.40
C TYR A 229 4.71 -19.36 9.83
N ILE A 230 4.10 -19.98 10.85
CA ILE A 230 4.51 -19.82 12.24
C ILE A 230 4.43 -21.15 12.99
N THR A 231 5.51 -21.53 13.67
CA THR A 231 5.58 -22.78 14.45
C THR A 231 5.55 -22.47 15.95
N GLU A 232 5.10 -23.41 16.77
CA GLU A 232 4.96 -23.22 18.23
C GLU A 232 6.27 -22.85 18.94
N ASP A 233 7.42 -23.27 18.40
CA ASP A 233 8.75 -22.97 18.98
C ASP A 233 9.27 -21.56 18.66
N GLN A 234 8.61 -20.83 17.75
CA GLN A 234 9.10 -19.54 17.26
C GLN A 234 8.31 -18.36 17.85
N PRO A 235 8.98 -17.31 18.36
CA PRO A 235 8.31 -16.05 18.68
C PRO A 235 7.68 -15.44 17.43
N PRO A 236 6.48 -14.82 17.51
CA PRO A 236 5.74 -14.49 18.74
C PRO A 236 4.86 -15.62 19.32
N LEU A 237 4.63 -16.72 18.59
CA LEU A 237 3.71 -17.78 19.03
C LEU A 237 4.20 -18.50 20.29
N SER A 238 5.50 -18.80 20.39
CA SER A 238 6.07 -19.45 21.58
C SER A 238 5.85 -18.63 22.85
N VAL A 239 5.86 -17.30 22.76
CA VAL A 239 5.57 -16.39 23.87
C VAL A 239 4.08 -16.45 24.22
N ALA A 240 3.20 -16.38 23.22
CA ALA A 240 1.75 -16.43 23.40
C ALA A 240 1.29 -17.72 24.11
N ILE A 241 1.81 -18.87 23.68
CA ILE A 241 1.45 -20.18 24.23
C ILE A 241 1.80 -20.31 25.72
N THR A 242 2.87 -19.67 26.20
CA THR A 242 3.21 -19.71 27.64
C THR A 242 2.15 -19.07 28.54
N HIS A 243 1.31 -18.19 28.00
CA HIS A 243 0.23 -17.54 28.74
C HIS A 243 -1.06 -18.35 28.75
N VAL A 244 -1.22 -19.33 27.85
CA VAL A 244 -2.45 -20.12 27.68
C VAL A 244 -2.82 -20.90 28.96
N PRO A 245 -1.92 -21.64 29.64
CA PRO A 245 -2.29 -22.38 30.85
C PRO A 245 -2.85 -21.48 31.96
N THR A 246 -2.24 -20.31 32.14
CA THR A 246 -2.69 -19.33 33.13
C THR A 246 -4.05 -18.75 32.74
N ALA A 247 -4.25 -18.41 31.46
CA ALA A 247 -5.52 -17.94 30.96
C ALA A 247 -6.63 -18.98 31.17
N VAL A 248 -6.36 -20.25 30.85
CA VAL A 248 -7.31 -21.36 31.04
C VAL A 248 -7.72 -21.49 32.50
N TYR A 249 -6.74 -21.48 33.42
CA TYR A 249 -7.00 -21.55 34.85
C TYR A 249 -7.93 -20.42 35.33
N TRP A 250 -7.65 -19.17 34.98
CA TRP A 250 -8.47 -18.03 35.39
C TRP A 250 -9.88 -18.08 34.80
N THR A 251 -10.00 -18.54 33.55
CA THR A 251 -11.29 -18.72 32.88
C THR A 251 -12.11 -19.81 33.55
N ILE A 252 -11.55 -21.00 33.84
CA ILE A 252 -12.25 -22.07 34.57
C ILE A 252 -12.63 -21.61 35.98
N LYS A 253 -11.73 -20.90 36.68
CA LYS A 253 -12.04 -20.35 38.00
C LYS A 253 -13.23 -19.38 37.96
N SER A 254 -13.32 -18.56 36.91
CA SER A 254 -14.48 -17.67 36.70
C SER A 254 -15.75 -18.46 36.37
N ILE A 255 -15.66 -19.55 35.60
CA ILE A 255 -16.80 -20.45 35.34
C ILE A 255 -17.31 -21.08 36.65
N VAL A 256 -16.41 -21.59 37.48
CA VAL A 256 -16.73 -22.13 38.82
C VAL A 256 -17.44 -21.07 39.66
N ALA A 257 -16.96 -19.83 39.64
CA ALA A 257 -17.56 -18.75 40.40
C ALA A 257 -18.97 -18.38 39.89
N CYS A 258 -19.18 -18.36 38.56
CA CYS A 258 -20.51 -18.20 37.97
C CYS A 258 -21.47 -19.33 38.36
N ALA A 259 -21.01 -20.59 38.29
CA ALA A 259 -21.81 -21.76 38.65
C ALA A 259 -22.21 -21.74 40.14
N PHE A 260 -21.28 -21.38 41.02
CA PHE A 260 -21.53 -21.20 42.44
C PHE A 260 -22.59 -20.12 42.68
N GLN A 261 -22.45 -18.94 42.07
CA GLN A 261 -23.43 -17.86 42.23
C GLN A 261 -24.82 -18.26 41.74
N LEU A 262 -24.92 -18.95 40.62
CA LEU A 262 -26.20 -19.43 40.08
C LEU A 262 -26.87 -20.48 41.00
N THR A 263 -26.07 -21.35 41.60
CA THR A 263 -26.53 -22.39 42.54
C THR A 263 -27.01 -21.77 43.85
N THR A 264 -26.25 -20.79 44.38
CA THR A 264 -26.61 -20.01 45.57
C THR A 264 -27.92 -19.24 45.36
N LEU A 265 -28.11 -18.65 44.18
CA LEU A 265 -29.38 -18.03 43.82
C LEU A 265 -30.52 -19.06 43.86
N SER A 266 -30.34 -20.25 43.28
CA SER A 266 -31.39 -21.28 43.14
C SER A 266 -31.69 -22.13 44.40
N GLY A 267 -31.05 -21.86 45.54
CA GLY A 267 -31.08 -22.77 46.69
C GLY A 267 -31.23 -22.13 48.06
N MET A 268 -31.22 -20.80 48.17
CA MET A 268 -31.24 -20.07 49.44
C MET A 268 -32.37 -19.05 49.50
N SER A 269 -32.91 -18.82 50.71
CA SER A 269 -33.90 -17.76 50.94
C SER A 269 -33.32 -16.37 50.61
N TYR A 270 -34.15 -15.50 50.04
CA TYR A 270 -33.82 -14.12 49.66
C TYR A 270 -33.10 -13.33 50.76
N ASP A 271 -33.51 -13.50 52.03
CA ASP A 271 -32.94 -12.80 53.19
C ASP A 271 -31.45 -13.15 53.43
N MET A 272 -31.03 -14.37 53.07
CA MET A 272 -29.65 -14.82 53.21
C MET A 272 -28.79 -14.40 52.01
N ILE A 273 -29.39 -14.26 50.83
CA ILE A 273 -28.72 -13.79 49.62
C ILE A 273 -28.30 -12.32 49.77
N VAL A 274 -29.17 -11.47 50.29
CA VAL A 274 -28.95 -10.02 50.48
C VAL A 274 -27.79 -9.72 51.45
N ALA A 275 -27.51 -10.59 52.42
CA ALA A 275 -26.42 -10.43 53.38
C ALA A 275 -25.01 -10.60 52.77
N THR A 276 -24.90 -11.12 51.54
CA THR A 276 -23.64 -11.57 50.92
C THR A 276 -23.19 -10.57 49.83
N THR A 277 -22.76 -9.36 50.24
CA THR A 277 -22.31 -8.30 49.31
C THR A 277 -20.87 -8.46 48.81
N ALA A 278 -20.07 -9.33 49.43
CA ALA A 278 -18.70 -9.65 49.03
C ALA A 278 -18.61 -10.31 47.64
N ASP A 279 -19.62 -11.10 47.28
CA ASP A 279 -19.66 -11.94 46.09
C ASP A 279 -19.69 -11.14 44.77
N THR A 280 -20.39 -10.01 44.74
CA THR A 280 -20.49 -9.16 43.53
C THR A 280 -19.15 -8.47 43.22
N TRP A 281 -18.36 -8.15 44.26
CA TRP A 281 -17.03 -7.54 44.08
C TRP A 281 -16.04 -8.54 43.47
N GLU A 282 -16.05 -9.79 43.93
CA GLU A 282 -15.21 -10.86 43.37
C GLU A 282 -15.52 -11.15 41.90
N MET A 283 -16.79 -11.05 41.50
CA MET A 283 -17.20 -11.19 40.09
C MET A 283 -16.65 -10.05 39.26
N SER A 284 -16.82 -8.81 39.71
CA SER A 284 -16.28 -7.64 39.01
C SER A 284 -14.75 -7.69 38.86
N SER A 285 -14.05 -8.18 39.90
CA SER A 285 -12.60 -8.39 39.90
C SER A 285 -12.18 -9.46 38.89
N SER A 286 -12.91 -10.59 38.85
CA SER A 286 -12.70 -11.67 37.89
C SER A 286 -12.95 -11.21 36.45
N THR A 287 -14.02 -10.44 36.22
CA THR A 287 -14.34 -9.85 34.91
C THR A 287 -13.20 -8.93 34.44
N HIS A 288 -12.70 -8.05 35.31
CA HIS A 288 -11.57 -7.19 34.98
C HIS A 288 -10.29 -8.00 34.71
N LYS A 289 -10.04 -9.07 35.47
CA LYS A 289 -8.90 -9.98 35.25
C LYS A 289 -8.98 -10.65 33.88
N LEU A 290 -10.13 -11.22 33.50
CA LEU A 290 -10.34 -11.85 32.21
C LEU A 290 -10.27 -10.84 31.05
N LYS A 291 -10.85 -9.65 31.20
CA LYS A 291 -10.72 -8.58 30.19
C LYS A 291 -9.25 -8.20 29.94
N ASN A 292 -8.41 -8.16 30.98
CA ASN A 292 -6.97 -7.92 30.82
C ASN A 292 -6.25 -9.10 30.13
N ILE A 293 -6.61 -10.34 30.46
CA ILE A 293 -6.06 -11.54 29.81
C ILE A 293 -6.46 -11.54 28.32
N SER A 294 -7.72 -11.32 27.99
CA SER A 294 -8.22 -11.22 26.62
C SER A 294 -7.48 -10.15 25.83
N LYS A 295 -7.31 -8.94 26.41
CA LYS A 295 -6.53 -7.87 25.77
C LYS A 295 -5.08 -8.28 25.49
N HIS A 296 -4.42 -8.96 26.43
CA HIS A 296 -3.05 -9.44 26.25
C HIS A 296 -2.96 -10.51 25.16
N LEU A 297 -3.85 -11.51 25.20
CA LEU A 297 -3.92 -12.56 24.18
C LEU A 297 -4.20 -11.97 22.79
N GLY A 298 -5.14 -11.02 22.67
CA GLY A 298 -5.41 -10.32 21.42
C GLY A 298 -4.21 -9.53 20.91
N ALA A 299 -3.40 -8.93 21.79
CA ALA A 299 -2.15 -8.27 21.39
C ALA A 299 -1.11 -9.26 20.86
N GLU A 300 -0.92 -10.41 21.51
CA GLU A 300 0.01 -11.45 21.03
C GLU A 300 -0.48 -12.10 19.73
N LEU A 301 -1.80 -12.27 19.57
CA LEU A 301 -2.42 -12.80 18.36
C LEU A 301 -2.21 -11.87 17.16
N ASN A 302 -2.38 -10.56 17.37
CA ASN A 302 -2.05 -9.55 16.36
C ASN A 302 -0.57 -9.59 15.95
N ARG A 303 0.34 -9.79 16.89
CA ARG A 303 1.77 -9.99 16.56
C ARG A 303 2.01 -11.25 15.74
N CYS A 304 1.32 -12.35 16.04
CA CYS A 304 1.40 -13.57 15.24
C CYS A 304 0.94 -13.33 13.80
N TYR A 305 -0.20 -12.66 13.59
CA TYR A 305 -0.67 -12.32 12.25
C TYR A 305 0.28 -11.39 11.51
N GLN A 306 0.85 -10.38 12.18
CA GLN A 306 1.87 -9.52 11.59
C GLN A 306 3.10 -10.32 11.13
N HIS A 307 3.60 -11.22 11.99
CA HIS A 307 4.73 -12.09 11.65
C HIS A 307 4.43 -13.01 10.46
N ILE A 308 3.26 -13.65 10.45
CA ILE A 308 2.81 -14.49 9.33
C ILE A 308 2.76 -13.66 8.04
N GLN A 309 2.16 -12.47 8.10
CA GLN A 309 2.02 -11.60 6.95
C GLN A 309 3.40 -11.18 6.41
N GLU A 310 4.33 -10.78 7.28
CA GLU A 310 5.71 -10.45 6.90
C GLU A 310 6.42 -11.63 6.23
N LYS A 311 6.31 -12.84 6.78
CA LYS A 311 6.91 -14.04 6.21
C LYS A 311 6.31 -14.37 4.83
N MET A 312 4.99 -14.28 4.68
CA MET A 312 4.32 -14.43 3.39
C MET A 312 4.82 -13.42 2.35
N HIS A 313 5.00 -12.14 2.75
CA HIS A 313 5.55 -11.12 1.86
C HIS A 313 6.98 -11.45 1.40
N ILE A 314 7.81 -11.95 2.31
CA ILE A 314 9.20 -12.36 1.99
C ILE A 314 9.21 -13.55 1.02
N GLU A 315 8.39 -14.57 1.28
CA GLU A 315 8.31 -15.76 0.41
C GLU A 315 7.77 -15.39 -0.98
N TYR A 316 6.75 -14.53 -1.07
CA TYR A 316 6.24 -14.05 -2.35
C TYR A 316 7.29 -13.25 -3.13
N PHE A 317 8.04 -12.38 -2.43
CA PHE A 317 9.15 -11.65 -3.05
C PHE A 317 10.23 -12.61 -3.59
N GLN A 318 10.63 -13.62 -2.81
CA GLN A 318 11.62 -14.61 -3.25
C GLN A 318 11.10 -15.45 -4.42
N MET A 319 9.82 -15.81 -4.41
CA MET A 319 9.15 -16.47 -5.54
C MET A 319 9.24 -15.61 -6.80
N LEU A 320 8.95 -14.30 -6.73
CA LEU A 320 9.08 -13.40 -7.87
C LEU A 320 10.50 -13.36 -8.42
N VAL A 321 11.51 -13.23 -7.55
CA VAL A 321 12.93 -13.26 -7.96
C VAL A 321 13.24 -14.57 -8.71
N HIS A 322 12.86 -15.71 -8.13
CA HIS A 322 13.11 -17.00 -8.75
C HIS A 322 12.37 -17.18 -10.08
N LEU A 323 11.12 -16.67 -10.18
CA LEU A 323 10.32 -16.76 -11.41
C LEU A 323 10.98 -16.04 -12.60
N PHE A 324 11.58 -14.87 -12.36
CA PHE A 324 12.28 -14.11 -13.39
C PHE A 324 13.66 -14.69 -13.74
N GLU A 325 14.31 -15.42 -12.83
CA GLU A 325 15.57 -16.14 -13.10
C GLU A 325 15.33 -17.46 -13.87
N ALA A 326 14.22 -18.15 -13.57
CA ALA A 326 13.88 -19.43 -14.17
C ALA A 326 13.42 -19.30 -15.63
N THR A 327 13.66 -20.35 -16.42
CA THR A 327 13.16 -20.43 -17.80
C THR A 327 11.71 -20.87 -17.80
N GLN A 328 10.84 -20.09 -18.46
CA GLN A 328 9.41 -20.37 -18.56
C GLN A 328 9.04 -20.94 -19.94
N PHE A 329 7.93 -21.66 -20.00
CA PHE A 329 7.38 -22.20 -21.25
C PHE A 329 6.60 -21.15 -22.04
N ASP A 330 5.84 -20.31 -21.33
CA ASP A 330 5.17 -19.13 -21.84
C ASP A 330 5.28 -17.98 -20.81
N ASN A 331 4.83 -16.79 -21.18
CA ASN A 331 4.84 -15.63 -20.31
C ASN A 331 3.81 -15.69 -19.15
N MET A 332 2.94 -16.70 -19.08
CA MET A 332 1.76 -16.66 -18.20
C MET A 332 2.08 -16.80 -16.72
N LYS A 333 3.10 -17.57 -16.34
CA LYS A 333 3.47 -17.70 -14.91
C LYS A 333 3.92 -16.36 -14.33
N ILE A 334 4.69 -15.60 -15.10
CA ILE A 334 5.14 -14.26 -14.72
C ILE A 334 3.96 -13.28 -14.71
N MET A 335 3.11 -13.30 -15.74
CA MET A 335 1.93 -12.42 -15.80
C MET A 335 1.00 -12.64 -14.60
N ARG A 336 0.72 -13.90 -14.25
CA ARG A 336 -0.13 -14.24 -13.10
C ARG A 336 0.51 -13.80 -11.78
N ALA A 337 1.81 -14.03 -11.61
CA ALA A 337 2.51 -13.59 -10.40
C ALA A 337 2.59 -12.05 -10.25
N MET A 338 2.69 -11.32 -11.36
CA MET A 338 2.79 -9.85 -11.37
C MET A 338 1.43 -9.13 -11.34
N ILE A 339 0.36 -9.78 -11.80
CA ILE A 339 -0.97 -9.16 -11.92
C ILE A 339 -1.91 -9.73 -10.85
N TYR A 340 -2.17 -11.04 -10.92
CA TYR A 340 -3.06 -11.73 -10.01
C TYR A 340 -2.94 -13.25 -10.18
N ILE A 341 -2.56 -13.95 -9.10
CA ILE A 341 -2.25 -15.40 -9.18
C ILE A 341 -3.50 -16.28 -9.13
N LYS A 342 -4.60 -15.77 -8.55
CA LYS A 342 -5.85 -16.51 -8.36
C LYS A 342 -6.72 -16.41 -9.61
N ASP A 343 -7.54 -17.44 -9.85
CA ASP A 343 -8.43 -17.54 -11.02
C ASP A 343 -9.90 -17.24 -10.68
N ASP A 344 -10.17 -16.62 -9.54
CA ASP A 344 -11.50 -16.33 -9.00
C ASP A 344 -12.09 -14.98 -9.48
N LEU A 345 -11.28 -14.09 -10.04
CA LEU A 345 -11.68 -12.75 -10.48
C LEU A 345 -11.18 -12.42 -11.89
N LEU A 346 -11.73 -11.36 -12.50
CA LEU A 346 -11.24 -10.73 -13.73
C LEU A 346 -10.32 -9.55 -13.38
N PRO A 347 -9.00 -9.74 -13.17
CA PRO A 347 -8.16 -8.70 -12.56
C PRO A 347 -7.92 -7.50 -13.47
N LEU A 348 -8.08 -7.66 -14.78
CA LEU A 348 -7.80 -6.62 -15.77
C LEU A 348 -9.07 -5.93 -16.26
N GLU A 349 -8.91 -4.68 -16.65
CA GLU A 349 -9.94 -3.84 -17.24
C GLU A 349 -9.33 -2.89 -18.28
N VAL A 350 -9.95 -2.76 -19.46
CA VAL A 350 -9.56 -1.71 -20.41
C VAL A 350 -10.02 -0.36 -19.85
N GLY A 351 -9.08 0.54 -19.56
CA GLY A 351 -9.36 1.74 -18.77
C GLY A 351 -10.44 2.65 -19.35
N THR A 352 -10.42 2.89 -20.67
CA THR A 352 -11.39 3.75 -21.35
C THR A 352 -12.79 3.14 -21.51
N THR A 353 -12.90 1.80 -21.66
CA THR A 353 -14.18 1.12 -21.95
C THR A 353 -14.74 0.33 -20.79
N GLN A 354 -13.99 0.25 -19.68
CA GLN A 354 -14.29 -0.53 -18.49
C GLN A 354 -14.54 -2.02 -18.76
N THR A 355 -14.01 -2.54 -19.87
CA THR A 355 -14.22 -3.92 -20.28
C THR A 355 -13.29 -4.84 -19.49
N ARG A 356 -13.86 -5.74 -18.70
CA ARG A 356 -13.13 -6.68 -17.85
C ARG A 356 -12.51 -7.84 -18.65
N ALA A 357 -11.33 -8.28 -18.23
CA ALA A 357 -10.58 -9.35 -18.86
C ALA A 357 -9.82 -10.22 -17.85
N ILE A 358 -9.58 -11.47 -18.25
CA ILE A 358 -8.64 -12.37 -17.57
C ILE A 358 -7.21 -12.11 -18.05
N VAL A 359 -6.21 -12.52 -17.27
CA VAL A 359 -4.78 -12.38 -17.59
C VAL A 359 -4.41 -13.07 -18.92
N GLU A 360 -5.17 -14.10 -19.32
CA GLU A 360 -4.93 -14.91 -20.53
C GLU A 360 -4.90 -14.11 -21.84
N VAL A 361 -5.50 -12.90 -21.88
CA VAL A 361 -5.46 -12.00 -23.05
C VAL A 361 -4.04 -11.52 -23.40
N LEU A 362 -3.11 -11.66 -22.46
CA LEU A 362 -1.70 -11.27 -22.56
C LEU A 362 -0.79 -12.41 -23.04
N ARG A 363 -1.32 -13.63 -23.18
CA ARG A 363 -0.53 -14.81 -23.51
C ARG A 363 0.19 -14.64 -24.85
N ARG A 364 1.51 -14.90 -24.85
CA ARG A 364 2.37 -14.84 -26.05
C ARG A 364 2.40 -13.48 -26.76
N LYS A 365 2.07 -12.39 -26.06
CA LYS A 365 2.22 -11.02 -26.55
C LYS A 365 3.39 -10.33 -25.88
N THR A 366 4.02 -9.38 -26.57
CA THR A 366 4.92 -8.43 -25.92
C THR A 366 4.08 -7.58 -24.95
N VAL A 367 4.46 -7.55 -23.69
CA VAL A 367 3.72 -6.80 -22.68
C VAL A 367 4.62 -5.75 -22.07
N LEU A 368 4.12 -4.52 -22.03
CA LEU A 368 4.79 -3.42 -21.37
C LEU A 368 4.05 -3.15 -20.05
N LEU A 369 4.70 -3.47 -18.93
CA LEU A 369 4.19 -3.16 -17.61
C LEU A 369 4.45 -1.68 -17.32
N LEU A 370 3.37 -0.91 -17.29
CA LEU A 370 3.38 0.51 -16.94
C LEU A 370 3.31 0.62 -15.42
N LEU A 371 4.39 1.08 -14.79
CA LEU A 371 4.49 1.29 -13.35
C LEU A 371 4.43 2.79 -13.06
N SER A 372 3.50 3.21 -12.20
CA SER A 372 3.44 4.59 -11.72
C SER A 372 2.76 4.63 -10.35
N ASP A 373 2.91 5.74 -9.62
CA ASP A 373 1.97 6.08 -8.56
C ASP A 373 0.71 6.77 -9.14
N LEU A 374 -0.14 7.31 -8.26
CA LEU A 374 -1.36 8.04 -8.63
C LEU A 374 -1.10 9.51 -8.99
N GLU A 375 0.16 9.95 -8.98
CA GLU A 375 0.54 11.33 -9.32
C GLU A 375 1.16 11.40 -10.74
N ALA A 376 0.94 10.36 -11.55
CA ALA A 376 1.35 10.32 -12.95
C ALA A 376 0.78 11.50 -13.75
N SER A 377 1.58 12.09 -14.64
CA SER A 377 1.13 13.21 -15.45
C SER A 377 0.07 12.77 -16.46
N HIS A 378 -0.97 13.59 -16.60
CA HIS A 378 -2.00 13.38 -17.63
C HIS A 378 -1.40 13.51 -19.04
N GLU A 379 -0.44 14.43 -19.24
CA GLU A 379 0.25 14.59 -20.52
C GLU A 379 1.04 13.33 -20.91
N GLU A 380 1.74 12.72 -19.95
CA GLU A 380 2.45 11.45 -20.17
C GLU A 380 1.51 10.35 -20.64
N ILE A 381 0.37 10.17 -19.96
CA ILE A 381 -0.60 9.13 -20.31
C ILE A 381 -1.23 9.40 -21.68
N LEU A 382 -1.55 10.65 -22.00
CA LEU A 382 -2.17 11.03 -23.28
C LEU A 382 -1.22 10.79 -24.47
N VAL A 383 0.06 11.14 -24.35
CA VAL A 383 1.04 10.87 -25.42
C VAL A 383 1.26 9.36 -25.58
N LEU A 384 1.38 8.60 -24.49
CA LEU A 384 1.48 7.14 -24.58
C LEU A 384 0.22 6.51 -25.17
N SER A 385 -0.96 7.04 -24.84
CA SER A 385 -2.27 6.66 -25.39
C SER A 385 -2.29 6.83 -26.91
N GLN A 386 -1.80 7.96 -27.41
CA GLN A 386 -1.68 8.19 -28.85
C GLN A 386 -0.77 7.14 -29.52
N ILE A 387 0.43 6.91 -28.98
CA ILE A 387 1.37 5.89 -29.52
C ILE A 387 0.70 4.51 -29.53
N TYR A 388 0.02 4.14 -28.45
CA TYR A 388 -0.69 2.86 -28.35
C TYR A 388 -1.82 2.75 -29.38
N LEU A 389 -2.66 3.77 -29.54
CA LEU A 389 -3.76 3.77 -30.50
C LEU A 389 -3.26 3.69 -31.94
N GLU A 390 -2.18 4.40 -32.28
CA GLU A 390 -1.53 4.31 -33.59
C GLU A 390 -1.09 2.87 -33.90
N SER A 391 -0.59 2.14 -32.90
CA SER A 391 -0.20 0.73 -33.07
C SER A 391 -1.37 -0.16 -33.50
N ARG A 392 -2.60 0.15 -33.08
CA ARG A 392 -3.81 -0.64 -33.40
C ARG A 392 -4.17 -0.59 -34.89
N SER A 393 -3.69 0.42 -35.60
CA SER A 393 -3.85 0.52 -37.06
C SER A 393 -2.86 -0.35 -37.85
N ARG A 394 -1.88 -0.97 -37.17
CA ARG A 394 -0.76 -1.71 -37.76
C ARG A 394 -0.74 -3.17 -37.31
N PRO A 395 -1.21 -4.13 -38.11
CA PRO A 395 -1.36 -5.53 -37.70
C PRO A 395 -0.04 -6.24 -37.35
N GLU A 396 1.09 -5.73 -37.86
CA GLU A 396 2.44 -6.22 -37.57
C GLU A 396 2.95 -5.85 -36.17
N ILE A 397 2.31 -4.88 -35.49
CA ILE A 397 2.70 -4.43 -34.16
C ILE A 397 1.73 -5.02 -33.14
N GLN A 398 2.21 -6.01 -32.40
CA GLN A 398 1.38 -6.73 -31.42
C GLN A 398 2.00 -6.66 -30.04
N TYR A 399 1.60 -5.65 -29.29
CA TYR A 399 1.91 -5.51 -27.87
C TYR A 399 0.69 -5.02 -27.08
N GLU A 400 0.72 -5.26 -25.77
CA GLU A 400 -0.26 -4.75 -24.81
C GLU A 400 0.46 -3.94 -23.74
N ILE A 401 -0.19 -2.90 -23.23
CA ILE A 401 0.26 -2.17 -22.03
C ILE A 401 -0.62 -2.61 -20.86
N VAL A 402 0.00 -2.86 -19.70
CA VAL A 402 -0.71 -3.18 -18.46
C VAL A 402 -0.29 -2.21 -17.36
N TRP A 403 -1.22 -1.40 -16.86
CA TRP A 403 -0.94 -0.49 -15.74
C TRP A 403 -1.01 -1.19 -14.38
N LEU A 404 0.11 -1.12 -13.65
CA LEU A 404 0.25 -1.58 -12.26
C LEU A 404 0.48 -0.36 -11.34
N PRO A 405 -0.57 0.15 -10.67
CA PRO A 405 -0.44 1.27 -9.74
C PRO A 405 0.35 0.88 -8.49
N ILE A 406 1.52 1.50 -8.28
CA ILE A 406 2.39 1.27 -7.13
C ILE A 406 2.03 2.23 -5.99
N VAL A 407 0.99 1.86 -5.24
CA VAL A 407 0.46 2.66 -4.12
C VAL A 407 1.00 2.22 -2.76
N ASP A 408 1.18 3.18 -1.85
CA ASP A 408 1.59 2.90 -0.47
C ASP A 408 0.37 2.42 0.34
N ARG A 409 0.36 1.13 0.66
CA ARG A 409 -0.71 0.47 1.42
C ARG A 409 -0.62 0.65 2.93
N SER A 410 0.40 1.36 3.43
CA SER A 410 0.42 1.75 4.85
C SER A 410 -0.62 2.83 5.17
N LYS A 411 -1.12 3.53 4.15
CA LYS A 411 -2.18 4.53 4.25
C LYS A 411 -3.52 3.89 3.92
N GLU A 412 -4.56 4.29 4.64
CA GLU A 412 -5.93 3.89 4.32
C GLU A 412 -6.33 4.41 2.93
N TRP A 413 -6.96 3.54 2.14
CA TRP A 413 -7.50 3.89 0.83
C TRP A 413 -8.71 4.81 0.99
N ASN A 414 -8.61 6.05 0.51
CA ASN A 414 -9.66 7.06 0.68
C ASN A 414 -10.37 7.41 -0.65
N GLU A 415 -11.48 8.15 -0.55
CA GLU A 415 -12.28 8.56 -1.72
C GLU A 415 -11.48 9.42 -2.72
N GLU A 416 -10.54 10.24 -2.24
CA GLU A 416 -9.67 11.05 -3.11
C GLU A 416 -8.74 10.18 -3.97
N GLN A 417 -8.14 9.14 -3.37
CA GLN A 417 -7.31 8.17 -4.08
C GLN A 417 -8.11 7.35 -5.08
N GLU A 418 -9.32 6.93 -4.71
CA GLU A 418 -10.23 6.24 -5.64
C GLU A 418 -10.56 7.13 -6.85
N GLN A 419 -10.88 8.41 -6.61
CA GLN A 419 -11.18 9.37 -7.67
C GLN A 419 -9.97 9.58 -8.60
N LYS A 420 -8.78 9.85 -8.05
CA LYS A 420 -7.53 9.99 -8.82
C LYS A 420 -7.23 8.75 -9.65
N PHE A 421 -7.39 7.56 -9.06
CA PHE A 421 -7.19 6.29 -9.75
C PHE A 421 -8.14 6.16 -10.96
N LYS A 422 -9.42 6.49 -10.79
CA LYS A 422 -10.43 6.44 -11.86
C LYS A 422 -10.18 7.47 -12.97
N GLU A 423 -9.74 8.67 -12.60
CA GLU A 423 -9.38 9.72 -13.56
C GLU A 423 -8.22 9.28 -14.46
N LEU A 424 -7.15 8.74 -13.88
CA LEU A 424 -6.02 8.21 -14.65
C LEU A 424 -6.43 7.00 -15.49
N GLN A 425 -7.20 6.06 -14.91
CA GLN A 425 -7.69 4.87 -15.59
C GLN A 425 -8.50 5.23 -16.84
N ALA A 426 -9.34 6.27 -16.78
CA ALA A 426 -10.17 6.71 -17.91
C ALA A 426 -9.37 7.22 -19.12
N LEU A 427 -8.09 7.58 -18.94
CA LEU A 427 -7.20 8.04 -20.01
C LEU A 427 -6.45 6.89 -20.69
N MET A 428 -6.56 5.66 -20.18
CA MET A 428 -5.76 4.51 -20.59
C MET A 428 -6.54 3.58 -21.52
N PRO A 429 -6.28 3.58 -22.85
CA PRO A 429 -6.96 2.71 -23.81
C PRO A 429 -6.49 1.24 -23.79
N TRP A 430 -5.61 0.91 -22.84
CA TRP A 430 -5.01 -0.41 -22.64
C TRP A 430 -5.49 -1.05 -21.33
N TYR A 431 -4.92 -2.19 -20.96
CA TYR A 431 -5.31 -2.91 -19.75
C TYR A 431 -4.78 -2.23 -18.49
N THR A 432 -5.61 -2.18 -17.46
CA THR A 432 -5.29 -1.66 -16.13
C THR A 432 -5.73 -2.70 -15.10
N LEU A 433 -5.14 -2.69 -13.91
CA LEU A 433 -5.77 -3.42 -12.79
C LEU A 433 -7.15 -2.85 -12.52
N HIS A 434 -8.14 -3.70 -12.26
CA HIS A 434 -9.48 -3.24 -11.93
C HIS A 434 -9.49 -2.37 -10.65
N HIS A 435 -8.69 -2.77 -9.66
CA HIS A 435 -8.52 -2.02 -8.42
C HIS A 435 -7.10 -2.25 -7.87
N PRO A 436 -6.43 -1.23 -7.29
CA PRO A 436 -5.07 -1.34 -6.78
C PRO A 436 -4.89 -2.38 -5.67
N SER A 437 -5.97 -2.74 -4.95
CA SER A 437 -5.96 -3.79 -3.90
C SER A 437 -5.60 -5.18 -4.43
N LEU A 438 -5.73 -5.42 -5.73
CA LEU A 438 -5.37 -6.71 -6.35
C LEU A 438 -3.85 -6.95 -6.43
N LEU A 439 -3.04 -5.89 -6.40
CA LEU A 439 -1.59 -6.00 -6.54
C LEU A 439 -0.90 -6.43 -5.23
N GLU A 440 -0.33 -7.62 -5.16
CA GLU A 440 0.34 -8.07 -3.93
C GLU A 440 1.42 -7.08 -3.43
N PRO A 441 1.46 -6.72 -2.12
CA PRO A 441 2.41 -5.72 -1.61
C PRO A 441 3.88 -6.08 -1.85
N ALA A 442 4.20 -7.38 -1.90
CA ALA A 442 5.52 -7.87 -2.25
C ALA A 442 5.98 -7.44 -3.67
N ILE A 443 5.05 -7.20 -4.60
CA ILE A 443 5.36 -6.69 -5.95
C ILE A 443 5.86 -5.25 -5.86
N ALA A 444 5.22 -4.40 -5.03
CA ALA A 444 5.69 -3.03 -4.83
C ALA A 444 7.11 -2.98 -4.26
N LYS A 445 7.46 -3.92 -3.36
CA LYS A 445 8.84 -4.10 -2.88
C LYS A 445 9.76 -4.59 -4.00
N PHE A 446 9.33 -5.59 -4.76
CA PHE A 446 10.09 -6.16 -5.87
C PHE A 446 10.46 -5.11 -6.92
N VAL A 447 9.51 -4.32 -7.41
CA VAL A 447 9.80 -3.31 -8.46
C VAL A 447 10.69 -2.18 -7.94
N LYS A 448 10.60 -1.82 -6.65
CA LYS A 448 11.50 -0.84 -6.03
C LYS A 448 12.92 -1.37 -5.89
N GLU A 449 13.09 -2.61 -5.43
CA GLU A 449 14.42 -3.18 -5.14
C GLU A 449 15.13 -3.78 -6.35
N LYS A 450 14.38 -4.43 -7.26
CA LYS A 450 14.94 -5.15 -8.42
C LYS A 450 14.88 -4.36 -9.72
N TRP A 451 13.89 -3.49 -9.88
CA TRP A 451 13.73 -2.66 -11.07
C TRP A 451 13.96 -1.16 -10.80
N HIS A 452 14.35 -0.80 -9.57
CA HIS A 452 14.71 0.58 -9.19
C HIS A 452 13.61 1.61 -9.44
N PHE A 453 12.34 1.21 -9.30
CA PHE A 453 11.20 2.13 -9.44
C PHE A 453 11.24 3.27 -8.41
N SER A 454 11.24 4.52 -8.87
CA SER A 454 11.37 5.75 -8.09
C SER A 454 10.19 6.73 -8.28
N LYS A 455 8.96 6.20 -8.25
CA LYS A 455 7.65 6.92 -8.40
C LYS A 455 7.32 7.47 -9.78
N LYS A 456 8.31 7.93 -10.56
CA LYS A 456 8.10 8.34 -11.95
C LYS A 456 7.62 7.17 -12.80
N MET A 457 6.87 7.49 -13.85
CA MET A 457 6.35 6.49 -14.79
C MET A 457 7.49 5.68 -15.41
N MET A 458 7.41 4.36 -15.30
CA MET A 458 8.40 3.40 -15.80
C MET A 458 7.70 2.35 -16.66
N LEU A 459 8.35 1.90 -17.73
CA LEU A 459 7.76 0.95 -18.67
C LEU A 459 8.65 -0.27 -18.84
N VAL A 460 8.32 -1.38 -18.16
CA VAL A 460 9.13 -2.60 -18.20
C VAL A 460 8.62 -3.50 -19.32
N THR A 461 9.47 -3.84 -20.28
CA THR A 461 9.06 -4.71 -21.41
C THR A 461 9.33 -6.17 -21.09
N LEU A 462 8.30 -7.01 -21.22
CA LEU A 462 8.37 -8.45 -21.09
C LEU A 462 8.22 -9.13 -22.46
N ASP A 463 9.09 -10.11 -22.72
CA ASP A 463 9.09 -10.85 -23.99
C ASP A 463 7.88 -11.81 -24.08
N PRO A 464 7.35 -12.05 -25.29
CA PRO A 464 6.18 -12.92 -25.47
C PRO A 464 6.44 -14.40 -25.19
N GLN A 465 7.68 -14.89 -25.33
CA GLN A 465 7.98 -16.33 -25.28
C GLN A 465 8.12 -16.83 -23.85
N GLN A 466 8.85 -16.11 -23.00
CA GLN A 466 9.16 -16.54 -21.63
C GLN A 466 8.67 -15.55 -20.57
N GLY A 467 8.27 -14.33 -20.96
CA GLY A 467 7.92 -13.26 -20.02
C GLY A 467 9.12 -12.66 -19.30
N LYS A 468 10.34 -12.87 -19.80
CA LYS A 468 11.57 -12.27 -19.27
C LYS A 468 11.61 -10.80 -19.63
N VAL A 469 12.36 -10.05 -18.82
CA VAL A 469 12.60 -8.62 -19.04
C VAL A 469 13.44 -8.45 -20.31
N ALA A 470 12.83 -7.90 -21.35
CA ALA A 470 13.46 -7.54 -22.62
C ALA A 470 14.09 -6.14 -22.57
N CYS A 471 13.51 -5.24 -21.76
CA CYS A 471 14.06 -3.93 -21.45
C CYS A 471 13.57 -3.50 -20.05
N PRO A 472 14.48 -3.13 -19.12
CA PRO A 472 14.11 -2.73 -17.77
C PRO A 472 13.36 -1.41 -17.74
N ASN A 473 13.66 -0.47 -18.64
CA ASN A 473 12.88 0.75 -18.79
C ASN A 473 12.80 1.21 -20.26
N ALA A 474 11.74 0.80 -20.94
CA ALA A 474 11.45 1.16 -22.33
C ALA A 474 10.76 2.52 -22.49
N ILE A 475 10.53 3.27 -21.40
CA ILE A 475 9.80 4.54 -21.51
C ILE A 475 10.53 5.54 -22.39
N HIS A 476 11.86 5.61 -22.26
CA HIS A 476 12.70 6.52 -23.02
C HIS A 476 12.70 6.19 -24.52
N MET A 477 12.89 4.92 -24.90
CA MET A 477 12.82 4.53 -26.30
C MET A 477 11.43 4.73 -26.89
N THR A 478 10.37 4.59 -26.07
CA THR A 478 8.99 4.84 -26.49
C THR A 478 8.78 6.31 -26.81
N TRP A 479 9.31 7.22 -26.01
CA TRP A 479 9.29 8.66 -26.30
C TRP A 479 10.13 9.07 -27.50
N ILE A 480 11.25 8.40 -27.77
CA ILE A 480 12.12 8.79 -28.89
C ILE A 480 11.58 8.26 -30.23
N TRP A 481 11.08 7.02 -30.23
CA TRP A 481 10.83 6.25 -31.45
C TRP A 481 9.37 5.81 -31.63
N GLY A 482 8.53 5.99 -30.61
CA GLY A 482 7.15 5.48 -30.60
C GLY A 482 7.09 4.00 -31.00
N ASN A 483 6.23 3.69 -31.97
CA ASN A 483 6.02 2.34 -32.48
C ASN A 483 7.21 1.75 -33.27
N LEU A 484 8.17 2.57 -33.70
CA LEU A 484 9.40 2.07 -34.36
C LEU A 484 10.30 1.29 -33.39
N ALA A 485 10.13 1.50 -32.07
CA ALA A 485 10.83 0.77 -31.04
C ALA A 485 10.36 -0.68 -30.87
N TYR A 486 9.21 -1.09 -31.42
CA TYR A 486 8.73 -2.48 -31.31
C TYR A 486 9.82 -3.48 -31.78
N PRO A 487 10.14 -4.55 -31.00
CA PRO A 487 9.43 -5.06 -29.82
C PRO A 487 9.93 -4.54 -28.45
N PHE A 488 10.46 -3.32 -28.39
CA PHE A 488 10.90 -2.61 -27.18
C PHE A 488 12.00 -3.35 -26.39
N THR A 489 12.96 -3.92 -27.12
CA THR A 489 14.12 -4.62 -26.54
C THR A 489 15.34 -3.71 -26.54
N ILE A 490 16.30 -3.97 -25.63
CA ILE A 490 17.60 -3.28 -25.62
C ILE A 490 18.30 -3.40 -26.99
N SER A 491 18.31 -4.59 -27.59
CA SER A 491 18.94 -4.81 -28.91
C SER A 491 18.27 -4.00 -30.03
N LYS A 492 16.95 -3.82 -29.97
CA LYS A 492 16.22 -2.97 -30.92
C LYS A 492 16.58 -1.50 -30.73
N GLU A 493 16.69 -1.04 -29.49
CA GLU A 493 17.14 0.31 -29.15
C GLU A 493 18.56 0.60 -29.66
N GLU A 494 19.51 -0.34 -29.44
CA GLU A 494 20.87 -0.25 -29.99
C GLU A 494 20.87 -0.16 -31.52
N SER A 495 20.05 -0.98 -32.19
CA SER A 495 19.92 -0.96 -33.64
C SER A 495 19.42 0.38 -34.15
N LEU A 496 18.36 0.95 -33.53
CA LEU A 496 17.83 2.26 -33.90
C LEU A 496 18.91 3.35 -33.74
N TRP A 497 19.64 3.35 -32.64
CA TRP A 497 20.73 4.29 -32.43
C TRP A 497 21.89 4.13 -33.40
N SER A 498 22.19 2.91 -33.85
CA SER A 498 23.29 2.66 -34.80
C SER A 498 23.01 3.21 -36.19
N MET A 499 21.74 3.33 -36.56
CA MET A 499 21.29 3.87 -37.84
C MET A 499 20.98 5.36 -37.79
N GLU A 500 20.97 5.94 -36.60
CA GLU A 500 20.61 7.34 -36.39
C GLU A 500 21.83 8.26 -36.29
N SER A 501 21.63 9.52 -36.65
CA SER A 501 22.60 10.60 -36.52
C SER A 501 21.91 11.85 -35.95
N TRP A 502 22.69 12.80 -35.44
CA TRP A 502 22.13 14.07 -35.00
C TRP A 502 21.64 14.88 -36.20
N ARG A 503 20.32 14.94 -36.37
CA ARG A 503 19.62 15.63 -37.47
C ARG A 503 18.35 16.31 -36.97
N LEU A 504 17.85 17.28 -37.73
CA LEU A 504 16.69 18.06 -37.32
C LEU A 504 15.46 17.18 -37.08
N GLU A 505 15.22 16.17 -37.92
CA GLU A 505 14.12 15.21 -37.76
C GLU A 505 14.18 14.48 -36.42
N LEU A 506 15.39 14.10 -35.99
CA LEU A 506 15.60 13.50 -34.67
C LEU A 506 15.29 14.51 -33.57
N VAL A 507 15.54 15.81 -33.74
CA VAL A 507 15.27 16.81 -32.70
C VAL A 507 13.77 17.11 -32.60
N VAL A 508 13.08 17.26 -33.73
CA VAL A 508 11.70 17.76 -33.77
C VAL A 508 10.64 16.68 -33.85
N ASP A 509 10.91 15.49 -34.40
CA ASP A 509 9.96 14.37 -34.49
C ASP A 509 8.55 14.69 -35.00
N GLY A 510 8.42 15.68 -35.89
CA GLY A 510 7.11 16.11 -36.36
C GLY A 510 6.21 16.76 -35.30
N ILE A 511 6.78 17.33 -34.22
CA ILE A 511 6.05 18.11 -33.19
C ILE A 511 5.16 19.23 -33.76
N ASP A 512 5.47 19.71 -34.97
CA ASP A 512 4.65 20.63 -35.72
C ASP A 512 4.59 20.17 -37.19
N PRO A 513 3.39 20.03 -37.79
CA PRO A 513 3.24 19.60 -39.17
C PRO A 513 3.97 20.51 -40.18
N ASN A 514 4.03 21.83 -39.92
CA ASN A 514 4.65 22.77 -40.85
C ASN A 514 6.17 22.59 -40.92
N LEU A 515 6.81 22.10 -39.85
CA LEU A 515 8.26 21.82 -39.86
C LEU A 515 8.62 20.85 -40.98
N MET A 516 7.83 19.80 -41.16
CA MET A 516 8.08 18.80 -42.21
C MET A 516 7.99 19.43 -43.61
N ASP A 517 7.02 20.30 -43.85
CA ASP A 517 6.85 21.01 -45.11
C ASP A 517 7.99 22.01 -45.38
N TRP A 518 8.45 22.73 -44.34
CA TRP A 518 9.57 23.67 -44.45
C TRP A 518 10.87 22.94 -44.75
N MET A 519 11.09 21.78 -44.14
CA MET A 519 12.25 20.93 -44.39
C MET A 519 12.23 20.40 -45.83
N ALA A 520 11.11 19.85 -46.28
CA ALA A 520 10.95 19.35 -47.65
C ALA A 520 11.14 20.46 -48.71
N SER A 521 10.76 21.69 -48.38
CA SER A 521 10.93 22.86 -49.24
C SER A 521 12.34 23.47 -49.20
N GLY A 522 13.26 22.92 -48.38
CA GLY A 522 14.63 23.42 -48.25
C GLY A 522 14.76 24.81 -47.59
N LYS A 523 13.75 25.22 -46.80
CA LYS A 523 13.76 26.49 -46.08
C LYS A 523 14.75 26.47 -44.91
N PHE A 524 15.17 27.64 -44.46
CA PHE A 524 15.94 27.76 -43.22
C PHE A 524 14.97 27.75 -42.04
N ILE A 525 15.25 26.92 -41.04
CA ILE A 525 14.39 26.77 -39.86
C ILE A 525 15.16 27.18 -38.63
N CYS A 526 14.59 28.11 -37.85
CA CYS A 526 15.11 28.55 -36.57
C CYS A 526 14.16 28.12 -35.45
N LEU A 527 14.55 27.11 -34.70
CA LEU A 527 13.93 26.79 -33.42
C LEU A 527 14.53 27.69 -32.36
N TYR A 528 13.73 28.30 -31.50
CA TYR A 528 14.25 29.13 -30.43
C TYR A 528 13.38 29.08 -29.18
N GLY A 529 13.98 29.43 -28.05
CA GLY A 529 13.31 29.44 -26.76
C GLY A 529 13.96 30.44 -25.81
N GLY A 530 13.31 30.70 -24.69
CA GLY A 530 13.71 31.75 -23.76
C GLY A 530 12.52 32.29 -22.97
N GLU A 531 12.81 32.89 -21.82
CA GLU A 531 11.79 33.45 -20.92
C GLU A 531 11.75 34.99 -20.93
N ASP A 532 12.75 35.62 -21.55
CA ASP A 532 12.91 37.07 -21.65
C ASP A 532 12.26 37.59 -22.94
N MET A 533 11.14 38.30 -22.78
CA MET A 533 10.39 38.86 -23.90
C MET A 533 11.12 39.98 -24.64
N ASP A 534 11.97 40.75 -23.95
CA ASP A 534 12.71 41.84 -24.60
C ASP A 534 13.81 41.26 -25.48
N TRP A 535 14.48 40.20 -25.01
CA TRP A 535 15.38 39.42 -25.85
C TRP A 535 14.65 38.78 -27.03
N ILE A 536 13.48 38.15 -26.84
CA ILE A 536 12.71 37.52 -27.92
C ILE A 536 12.35 38.54 -29.02
N ARG A 537 11.86 39.73 -28.66
CA ARG A 537 11.54 40.81 -29.61
C ARG A 537 12.76 41.29 -30.37
N SER A 538 13.88 41.49 -29.66
CA SER A 538 15.12 41.95 -30.28
C SER A 538 15.69 40.89 -31.23
N PHE A 539 15.74 39.64 -30.77
CA PHE A 539 16.26 38.50 -31.52
C PHE A 539 15.48 38.24 -32.80
N THR A 540 14.14 38.17 -32.74
CA THR A 540 13.30 37.90 -33.92
C THR A 540 13.45 38.98 -34.98
N LYS A 541 13.46 40.26 -34.58
CA LYS A 541 13.71 41.40 -35.50
C LYS A 541 15.10 41.33 -36.15
N SER A 542 16.13 41.06 -35.35
CA SER A 542 17.51 40.94 -35.86
C SER A 542 17.67 39.75 -36.80
N ALA A 543 17.11 38.59 -36.46
CA ALA A 543 17.15 37.39 -37.28
C ALA A 543 16.44 37.61 -38.63
N GLN A 544 15.27 38.24 -38.64
CA GLN A 544 14.55 38.61 -39.87
C GLN A 544 15.33 39.61 -40.73
N SER A 545 15.96 40.61 -40.11
CA SER A 545 16.80 41.59 -40.80
C SER A 545 18.00 40.93 -41.49
N VAL A 546 18.71 40.05 -40.77
CA VAL A 546 19.84 39.28 -41.31
C VAL A 546 19.36 38.34 -42.41
N ALA A 547 18.22 37.65 -42.22
CA ALA A 547 17.66 36.76 -43.25
C ALA A 547 17.35 37.50 -44.55
N LYS A 548 16.72 38.69 -44.44
CA LYS A 548 16.45 39.55 -45.59
C LYS A 548 17.72 40.02 -46.28
N ARG A 549 18.77 40.37 -45.53
CA ARG A 549 20.08 40.79 -46.06
C ARG A 549 20.82 39.64 -46.73
N ALA A 550 20.76 38.45 -46.15
CA ALA A 550 21.35 37.22 -46.67
C ALA A 550 20.59 36.65 -47.88
N GLY A 551 19.36 37.11 -48.12
CA GLY A 551 18.49 36.60 -49.18
C GLY A 551 17.96 35.18 -48.90
N ILE A 552 17.80 34.81 -47.62
CA ILE A 552 17.33 33.47 -47.22
C ILE A 552 15.86 33.52 -46.77
N GLU A 553 15.13 32.44 -47.06
CA GLU A 553 13.78 32.25 -46.54
C GLU A 553 13.84 31.59 -45.15
N LEU A 554 13.76 32.41 -44.10
CA LEU A 554 13.81 31.98 -42.70
C LEU A 554 12.41 31.77 -42.14
N GLN A 555 12.16 30.57 -41.62
CA GLN A 555 10.99 30.24 -40.81
C GLN A 555 11.43 30.12 -39.35
N MET A 556 10.70 30.75 -38.44
CA MET A 556 11.03 30.78 -37.01
C MET A 556 9.91 30.13 -36.21
N LEU A 557 10.27 29.22 -35.30
CA LEU A 557 9.35 28.54 -34.41
C LEU A 557 9.82 28.69 -32.96
N TYR A 558 8.98 29.31 -32.14
CA TYR A 558 9.18 29.36 -30.69
C TYR A 558 8.74 28.02 -30.07
N VAL A 559 9.69 27.32 -29.46
CA VAL A 559 9.49 26.02 -28.82
C VAL A 559 9.11 26.15 -27.35
N GLY A 560 9.55 27.22 -26.68
CA GLY A 560 9.35 27.40 -25.24
C GLY A 560 10.38 26.65 -24.39
N LYS A 561 10.11 26.57 -23.08
CA LYS A 561 10.92 25.84 -22.10
C LYS A 561 10.07 24.81 -21.37
N SER A 562 10.71 23.81 -20.77
CA SER A 562 10.05 22.75 -20.00
C SER A 562 9.37 23.29 -18.72
N ASN A 563 9.85 24.43 -18.20
CA ASN A 563 9.39 25.02 -16.96
C ASN A 563 8.25 26.03 -17.16
N ASN A 564 7.25 25.98 -16.26
CA ASN A 564 6.17 26.97 -16.14
C ASN A 564 5.30 27.14 -17.42
N LYS A 565 4.31 26.24 -17.54
CA LYS A 565 3.28 26.21 -18.60
C LYS A 565 2.56 27.55 -18.78
N GLU A 566 2.26 28.26 -17.70
CA GLU A 566 1.55 29.55 -17.75
C GLU A 566 2.44 30.65 -18.34
N ARG A 567 3.73 30.66 -18.03
CA ARG A 567 4.68 31.60 -18.61
C ARG A 567 4.84 31.36 -20.12
N VAL A 568 4.99 30.10 -20.55
CA VAL A 568 5.05 29.74 -21.98
C VAL A 568 3.78 30.22 -22.70
N ARG A 569 2.60 30.04 -22.09
CA ARG A 569 1.32 30.52 -22.63
C ARG A 569 1.31 32.04 -22.85
N LYS A 570 1.73 32.82 -21.84
CA LYS A 570 1.82 34.30 -21.95
C LYS A 570 2.78 34.75 -23.05
N ILE A 571 3.93 34.07 -23.18
CA ILE A 571 4.91 34.36 -24.24
C ILE A 571 4.33 34.04 -25.62
N ASN A 572 3.70 32.87 -25.79
CA ASN A 572 3.04 32.47 -27.03
C ASN A 572 1.99 33.48 -27.49
N SER A 573 1.15 33.98 -26.56
CA SER A 573 0.18 35.04 -26.86
C SER A 573 0.86 36.30 -27.36
N THR A 574 1.92 36.76 -26.68
CA THR A 574 2.63 37.98 -27.07
C THR A 574 3.31 37.85 -28.44
N ILE A 575 3.94 36.70 -28.72
CA ILE A 575 4.57 36.44 -30.02
C ILE A 575 3.54 36.46 -31.16
N THR A 576 2.35 35.89 -30.91
CA THR A 576 1.25 35.84 -31.88
C THR A 576 0.67 37.23 -32.13
N ASP A 577 0.39 38.00 -31.06
CA ASP A 577 -0.18 39.35 -31.14
C ASP A 577 0.77 40.32 -31.86
N GLU A 578 2.07 40.24 -31.55
CA GLU A 578 3.11 41.06 -32.18
C GLU A 578 3.60 40.50 -33.54
N LYS A 579 3.10 39.33 -33.95
CA LYS A 579 3.47 38.63 -35.20
C LYS A 579 4.98 38.44 -35.38
N LEU A 580 5.66 38.05 -34.31
CA LEU A 580 7.13 37.93 -34.32
C LEU A 580 7.60 36.66 -35.05
N SER A 581 6.87 35.54 -34.91
CA SER A 581 7.20 34.22 -35.46
C SER A 581 6.02 33.24 -35.29
N ASN A 582 6.21 31.96 -35.64
CA ASN A 582 5.29 30.87 -35.30
C ASN A 582 5.59 30.34 -33.89
N CYS A 583 4.60 29.71 -33.25
CA CYS A 583 4.73 29.14 -31.89
C CYS A 583 4.18 27.72 -31.81
N LEU A 584 4.79 26.88 -30.97
CA LEU A 584 4.13 25.66 -30.49
C LEU A 584 3.01 26.05 -29.51
N THR A 585 1.78 26.07 -29.99
CA THR A 585 0.62 26.50 -29.18
C THR A 585 0.14 25.43 -28.21
N ASP A 586 0.32 24.15 -28.56
CA ASP A 586 0.01 23.03 -27.66
C ASP A 586 1.13 22.83 -26.65
N LEU A 587 0.79 22.98 -25.36
CA LEU A 587 1.74 22.83 -24.26
C LEU A 587 2.19 21.38 -24.06
N THR A 588 1.39 20.41 -24.52
CA THR A 588 1.77 18.99 -24.53
C THR A 588 2.92 18.76 -25.48
N SER A 589 2.88 19.37 -26.67
CA SER A 589 3.96 19.34 -27.66
C SER A 589 5.25 20.00 -27.13
N VAL A 590 5.15 21.10 -26.39
CA VAL A 590 6.30 21.74 -25.72
C VAL A 590 6.93 20.81 -24.68
N TRP A 591 6.09 20.20 -23.83
CA TRP A 591 6.53 19.21 -22.84
C TRP A 591 7.19 18.00 -23.50
N TYR A 592 6.57 17.47 -24.56
CA TYR A 592 7.04 16.29 -25.26
C TYR A 592 8.39 16.54 -25.95
N PHE A 593 8.58 17.71 -26.56
CA PHE A 593 9.87 18.10 -27.15
C PHE A 593 11.02 17.95 -26.14
N TRP A 594 10.89 18.59 -24.97
CA TRP A 594 11.94 18.55 -23.94
C TRP A 594 12.08 17.16 -23.29
N THR A 595 10.96 16.49 -23.01
CA THR A 595 10.95 15.13 -22.44
C THR A 595 11.60 14.11 -23.37
N ARG A 596 11.44 14.28 -24.68
CA ARG A 596 12.05 13.42 -25.69
C ARG A 596 13.56 13.63 -25.78
N ILE A 597 14.02 14.89 -25.76
CA ILE A 597 15.46 15.20 -25.67
C ILE A 597 16.07 14.64 -24.39
N GLU A 598 15.39 14.79 -23.24
CA GLU A 598 15.82 14.19 -21.97
C GLU A 598 15.88 12.66 -22.06
N SER A 599 14.88 12.05 -22.70
CA SER A 599 14.84 10.60 -22.90
C SER A 599 15.96 10.09 -23.79
N MET A 600 16.44 10.87 -24.77
CA MET A 600 17.62 10.51 -25.55
C MET A 600 18.86 10.35 -24.66
N PHE A 601 19.03 11.22 -23.66
CA PHE A 601 20.12 11.13 -22.70
C PHE A 601 20.03 9.83 -21.87
N TYR A 602 18.87 9.54 -21.28
CA TYR A 602 18.69 8.33 -20.47
C TYR A 602 18.77 7.04 -21.29
N SER A 603 18.23 7.05 -22.50
CA SER A 603 18.34 5.94 -23.45
C SER A 603 19.81 5.61 -23.76
N LYS A 604 20.62 6.62 -24.09
CA LYS A 604 22.06 6.44 -24.35
C LYS A 604 22.81 5.94 -23.13
N MET A 605 22.47 6.45 -21.95
CA MET A 605 23.07 6.05 -20.68
C MET A 605 22.70 4.61 -20.29
N GLN A 606 21.46 4.20 -20.51
CA GLN A 606 21.01 2.80 -20.35
C GLN A 606 21.85 1.84 -21.21
N LEU A 607 22.23 2.26 -22.41
CA LEU A 607 23.13 1.51 -23.31
C LEU A 607 24.61 1.64 -22.96
N GLY A 608 24.95 2.24 -21.82
CA GLY A 608 26.32 2.41 -21.34
C GLY A 608 27.16 3.39 -22.16
N LYS A 609 26.55 4.29 -22.95
CA LYS A 609 27.28 5.33 -23.69
C LYS A 609 27.75 6.44 -22.78
N THR A 610 28.93 6.98 -23.08
CA THR A 610 29.51 8.12 -22.39
C THR A 610 29.49 9.37 -23.28
N ILE A 611 29.54 10.55 -22.64
CA ILE A 611 29.49 11.85 -23.31
C ILE A 611 30.69 12.02 -24.26
N GLN A 612 31.85 11.50 -23.90
CA GLN A 612 33.06 11.63 -24.71
C GLN A 612 33.01 10.77 -25.98
N GLU A 613 32.29 9.64 -25.94
CA GLU A 613 32.25 8.65 -27.02
C GLU A 613 31.08 8.87 -27.99
N ASP A 614 29.96 9.44 -27.51
CA ASP A 614 28.74 9.58 -28.28
C ASP A 614 28.43 11.04 -28.62
N LYS A 615 28.54 11.39 -29.91
CA LYS A 615 28.26 12.75 -30.42
C LYS A 615 26.81 13.18 -30.23
N ILE A 616 25.85 12.26 -30.34
CA ILE A 616 24.43 12.58 -30.11
C ILE A 616 24.24 12.95 -28.65
N MET A 617 24.88 12.24 -27.72
CA MET A 617 24.82 12.55 -26.28
C MET A 617 25.38 13.93 -25.95
N GLN A 618 26.47 14.37 -26.61
CA GLN A 618 26.99 15.74 -26.48
C GLN A 618 25.98 16.78 -26.97
N GLU A 619 25.34 16.50 -28.11
CA GLU A 619 24.34 17.39 -28.68
C GLU A 619 23.09 17.49 -27.79
N VAL A 620 22.58 16.37 -27.29
CA VAL A 620 21.47 16.31 -26.33
C VAL A 620 21.78 17.12 -25.08
N LEU A 621 22.96 16.93 -24.47
CA LEU A 621 23.32 17.64 -23.23
C LEU A 621 23.39 19.15 -23.40
N THR A 622 23.91 19.64 -24.52
CA THR A 622 23.93 21.07 -24.78
C THR A 622 22.50 21.60 -25.02
N MET A 623 21.60 20.84 -25.65
CA MET A 623 20.17 21.22 -25.74
C MET A 623 19.53 21.30 -24.35
N LEU A 624 19.75 20.32 -23.47
CA LEU A 624 19.26 20.35 -22.09
C LEU A 624 19.85 21.51 -21.28
N SER A 625 21.09 21.93 -21.60
CA SER A 625 21.69 23.12 -20.99
C SER A 625 21.00 24.43 -21.38
N PHE A 626 20.30 24.46 -22.52
CA PHE A 626 19.51 25.61 -22.95
C PHE A 626 18.21 25.72 -22.17
N ASP A 627 17.56 24.58 -21.92
CA ASP A 627 16.34 24.50 -21.10
C ASP A 627 16.62 24.87 -19.64
N GLY A 628 17.72 24.37 -19.07
CA GLY A 628 18.13 24.65 -17.69
C GLY A 628 18.72 26.04 -17.44
N SER A 629 19.00 26.83 -18.48
CA SER A 629 19.51 28.20 -18.38
C SER A 629 18.37 29.20 -18.27
N ASP A 630 18.55 30.33 -17.58
CA ASP A 630 17.56 31.44 -17.61
C ASP A 630 17.66 32.27 -18.92
N GLN A 631 18.68 32.01 -19.74
CA GLN A 631 18.92 32.70 -21.01
C GLN A 631 18.04 32.17 -22.16
N GLY A 632 18.00 32.93 -23.25
CA GLY A 632 17.44 32.47 -24.53
C GLY A 632 18.40 31.57 -25.30
N TRP A 633 17.90 30.85 -26.29
CA TRP A 633 18.67 29.96 -27.15
C TRP A 633 18.07 29.91 -28.56
N ALA A 634 18.88 29.52 -29.55
CA ALA A 634 18.41 29.27 -30.91
C ALA A 634 19.18 28.10 -31.56
N LEU A 635 18.47 27.34 -32.39
CA LEU A 635 18.99 26.32 -33.30
C LEU A 635 18.52 26.68 -34.71
N ILE A 636 19.47 26.99 -35.59
CA ILE A 636 19.24 27.34 -36.99
C ILE A 636 19.70 26.18 -37.85
N SER A 637 18.87 25.78 -38.80
CA SER A 637 19.11 24.62 -39.65
C SER A 637 18.73 24.87 -41.10
N ARG A 638 19.34 24.09 -42.00
CA ARG A 638 18.98 24.01 -43.42
C ARG A 638 18.97 22.55 -43.87
N GLY A 639 17.79 22.03 -44.18
CA GLY A 639 17.61 20.59 -44.40
C GLY A 639 17.89 19.78 -43.14
N SER A 640 18.30 18.52 -43.30
CA SER A 640 18.38 17.54 -42.22
C SER A 640 19.63 17.70 -41.32
N PHE A 641 20.81 17.97 -41.91
CA PHE A 641 22.10 17.84 -41.20
C PHE A 641 22.84 19.16 -40.94
N GLU A 642 22.60 20.21 -41.74
CA GLU A 642 23.25 21.50 -41.50
C GLU A 642 22.55 22.19 -40.32
N MET A 643 23.13 22.11 -39.11
CA MET A 643 22.56 22.72 -37.90
C MET A 643 23.61 23.51 -37.11
N ALA A 644 23.25 24.72 -36.69
CA ALA A 644 24.03 25.59 -35.83
C ALA A 644 23.19 25.98 -34.62
N ARG A 645 23.78 26.02 -33.43
CA ARG A 645 23.05 26.32 -32.19
C ARG A 645 23.88 27.16 -31.24
N ALA A 646 23.22 28.03 -30.49
CA ALA A 646 23.87 28.95 -29.58
C ALA A 646 22.92 29.50 -28.51
N LYS A 647 23.50 29.93 -27.39
CA LYS A 647 22.81 30.71 -26.33
C LYS A 647 22.63 32.18 -26.74
N SER A 648 21.75 32.89 -26.04
CA SER A 648 21.33 34.25 -26.33
C SER A 648 22.49 35.21 -26.60
N GLN A 649 23.54 35.20 -25.78
CA GLN A 649 24.68 36.11 -25.93
C GLN A 649 25.43 35.88 -27.25
N ILE A 650 25.72 34.61 -27.57
CA ILE A 650 26.48 34.24 -28.77
C ILE A 650 25.63 34.48 -30.03
N ILE A 651 24.36 34.06 -30.01
CA ILE A 651 23.48 34.23 -31.18
C ILE A 651 23.19 35.70 -31.47
N THR A 652 22.92 36.52 -30.44
CA THR A 652 22.67 37.95 -30.62
C THR A 652 23.90 38.65 -31.20
N LYS A 653 25.09 38.43 -30.62
CA LYS A 653 26.33 39.00 -31.14
C LYS A 653 26.61 38.57 -32.58
N THR A 654 26.35 37.31 -32.91
CA THR A 654 26.55 36.79 -34.27
C THR A 654 25.66 37.46 -35.31
N LEU A 655 24.40 37.78 -34.94
CA LEU A 655 23.48 38.50 -35.81
C LEU A 655 23.88 39.98 -35.95
N GLU A 656 24.35 40.62 -34.88
CA GLU A 656 24.87 42.00 -34.90
C GLU A 656 26.11 42.11 -35.81
N ASP A 657 27.02 41.14 -35.70
CA ASP A 657 28.28 41.10 -36.44
C ASP A 657 28.13 40.50 -37.86
N TYR A 658 26.91 40.32 -38.38
CA TYR A 658 26.68 39.66 -39.69
C TYR A 658 27.50 40.26 -40.83
N THR A 659 27.70 41.59 -40.83
CA THR A 659 28.51 42.28 -41.84
C THR A 659 29.96 41.79 -41.91
N THR A 660 30.49 41.22 -40.83
CA THR A 660 31.86 40.72 -40.74
C THR A 660 32.04 39.34 -41.37
N TRP A 661 30.98 38.51 -41.37
CA TRP A 661 31.02 37.15 -41.91
C TRP A 661 30.08 36.93 -43.11
N GLU A 662 29.44 38.00 -43.61
CA GLU A 662 28.55 38.00 -44.78
C GLU A 662 29.21 37.38 -46.02
N ASP A 663 30.48 37.70 -46.29
CA ASP A 663 31.21 37.15 -47.43
C ASP A 663 31.51 35.64 -47.25
N SER A 664 31.74 35.20 -46.02
CA SER A 664 31.86 33.77 -45.70
C SER A 664 30.52 33.06 -45.93
N ALA A 665 29.40 33.67 -45.52
CA ALA A 665 28.06 33.13 -45.75
C ALA A 665 27.75 32.95 -47.25
N LYS A 666 28.15 33.91 -48.10
CA LYS A 666 27.98 33.83 -49.56
C LYS A 666 28.83 32.75 -50.20
N THR A 667 30.03 32.50 -49.67
CA THR A 667 30.99 31.57 -50.27
C THR A 667 30.83 30.13 -49.77
N LYS A 668 30.58 29.93 -48.47
CA LYS A 668 30.50 28.61 -47.82
C LYS A 668 29.07 28.15 -47.57
N GLY A 669 28.08 29.04 -47.72
CA GLY A 669 26.70 28.82 -47.30
C GLY A 669 26.44 29.36 -45.90
N PHE A 670 25.18 29.75 -45.64
CA PHE A 670 24.81 30.48 -44.44
C PHE A 670 25.07 29.69 -43.14
N VAL A 671 24.57 28.45 -43.03
CA VAL A 671 24.74 27.63 -41.81
C VAL A 671 26.19 27.21 -41.58
N PRO A 672 26.96 26.74 -42.58
CA PRO A 672 28.39 26.45 -42.38
C PRO A 672 29.21 27.66 -41.92
N ALA A 673 28.98 28.84 -42.51
CA ALA A 673 29.66 30.07 -42.08
C ALA A 673 29.24 30.51 -40.68
N LEU A 674 27.98 30.31 -40.32
CA LEU A 674 27.46 30.57 -38.98
C LEU A 674 28.14 29.69 -37.93
N ILE A 675 28.31 28.39 -38.19
CA ILE A 675 29.03 27.46 -37.30
C ILE A 675 30.48 27.91 -37.11
N GLU A 676 31.18 28.25 -38.20
CA GLU A 676 32.57 28.73 -38.14
C GLU A 676 32.70 30.01 -37.30
N TYR A 677 31.75 30.94 -37.45
CA TYR A 677 31.74 32.17 -36.67
C TYR A 677 31.45 31.92 -35.19
N PHE A 678 30.50 31.01 -34.86
CA PHE A 678 30.24 30.61 -33.48
C PHE A 678 31.52 30.10 -32.81
N LEU A 679 32.31 29.26 -33.47
CA LEU A 679 33.55 28.72 -32.92
C LEU A 679 34.58 29.82 -32.60
N GLN A 680 34.58 30.94 -33.32
CA GLN A 680 35.45 32.09 -33.04
C GLN A 680 35.01 32.89 -31.80
N LEU A 681 33.71 32.86 -31.48
CA LEU A 681 33.14 33.55 -30.32
C LEU A 681 33.21 32.74 -29.02
N HIS A 682 33.56 31.45 -29.09
CA HIS A 682 33.65 30.61 -27.90
C HIS A 682 34.79 31.09 -26.99
N THR A 683 34.43 31.54 -25.78
CA THR A 683 35.39 31.92 -24.77
C THR A 683 35.74 30.71 -23.89
N PRO A 684 37.00 30.61 -23.39
CA PRO A 684 37.37 29.57 -22.43
C PRO A 684 36.54 29.65 -21.14
N GLU A 685 36.08 30.86 -20.79
CA GLU A 685 35.21 31.14 -19.66
C GLU A 685 33.75 30.99 -20.07
N HIS A 686 33.06 30.00 -19.52
CA HIS A 686 31.62 29.77 -19.68
C HIS A 686 31.07 29.06 -18.43
N CYS A 687 29.76 29.19 -18.20
CA CYS A 687 29.06 28.51 -17.13
C CYS A 687 27.83 27.81 -17.72
N ASN A 688 27.89 26.48 -17.82
CA ASN A 688 26.79 25.67 -18.28
C ASN A 688 26.03 25.11 -17.09
N ARG A 689 24.72 25.32 -17.10
CA ARG A 689 23.80 24.80 -16.10
C ARG A 689 22.97 23.72 -16.76
N LEU A 690 23.10 22.51 -16.25
CA LEU A 690 22.27 21.37 -16.61
C LEU A 690 21.33 21.11 -15.45
N ILE A 691 20.02 21.11 -15.71
CA ILE A 691 19.01 20.74 -14.71
C ILE A 691 18.47 19.39 -15.15
N LEU A 692 18.87 18.32 -14.46
CA LEU A 692 18.27 17.01 -14.61
C LEU A 692 17.23 16.85 -13.49
N PRO A 693 15.95 16.61 -13.80
CA PRO A 693 14.92 16.45 -12.78
C PRO A 693 15.23 15.22 -11.93
N GLY A 694 15.49 15.46 -10.64
CA GLY A 694 16.04 14.51 -9.66
C GLY A 694 15.70 13.05 -9.94
N LEU A 695 16.73 12.30 -10.34
CA LEU A 695 16.68 10.84 -10.37
C LEU A 695 17.34 10.34 -9.11
N ASP A 696 16.59 9.58 -8.32
CA ASP A 696 17.17 8.65 -7.37
C ASP A 696 17.71 7.46 -8.20
N GLY A 697 19.03 7.42 -8.40
CA GLY A 697 19.75 6.22 -8.87
C GLY A 697 20.40 6.30 -10.25
N ASP A 698 19.85 7.06 -11.20
CA ASP A 698 20.27 6.94 -12.60
C ASP A 698 21.25 8.03 -13.07
N ILE A 699 21.51 9.11 -12.32
CA ILE A 699 22.47 10.15 -12.77
C ILE A 699 23.91 9.71 -12.45
N PRO A 700 24.84 9.72 -13.41
CA PRO A 700 26.24 9.40 -13.16
C PRO A 700 26.87 10.34 -12.12
N ASP A 701 27.76 9.82 -11.28
CA ASP A 701 28.48 10.61 -10.27
C ASP A 701 29.28 11.77 -10.86
N VAL A 702 29.71 11.62 -12.12
CA VAL A 702 30.46 12.63 -12.87
C VAL A 702 29.81 12.83 -14.23
N ILE A 703 29.31 14.04 -14.46
CA ILE A 703 28.92 14.53 -15.79
C ILE A 703 30.00 15.52 -16.24
N VAL A 704 30.39 15.45 -17.50
CA VAL A 704 31.30 16.42 -18.11
C VAL A 704 30.54 17.44 -18.94
N CYS A 705 31.02 18.68 -18.95
CA CYS A 705 30.47 19.74 -19.78
C CYS A 705 30.65 19.38 -21.27
N ALA A 706 29.58 19.40 -22.06
CA ALA A 706 29.64 19.12 -23.49
C ALA A 706 30.44 20.16 -24.30
N GLU A 707 30.61 21.39 -23.78
CA GLU A 707 31.38 22.44 -24.46
C GLU A 707 32.90 22.38 -24.18
N CYS A 708 33.32 22.03 -22.96
CA CYS A 708 34.74 22.06 -22.59
C CYS A 708 35.31 20.77 -22.00
N GLY A 709 34.49 19.73 -21.81
CA GLY A 709 34.89 18.44 -21.26
C GLY A 709 35.25 18.45 -19.77
N ARG A 710 35.18 19.59 -19.08
CA ARG A 710 35.47 19.65 -17.63
C ARG A 710 34.34 18.99 -16.82
N PRO A 711 34.65 18.31 -15.70
CA PRO A 711 33.64 17.81 -14.78
C PRO A 711 32.71 18.95 -14.31
N MET A 712 31.41 18.70 -14.31
CA MET A 712 30.40 19.62 -13.79
C MET A 712 30.21 19.40 -12.29
N GLU A 713 30.03 20.47 -11.54
CA GLU A 713 29.72 20.42 -10.11
C GLU A 713 28.23 20.08 -9.90
N ARG A 714 27.94 19.15 -8.98
CA ARG A 714 26.58 18.76 -8.62
C ARG A 714 26.07 19.64 -7.48
N PHE A 715 24.94 20.31 -7.68
CA PHE A 715 24.24 21.08 -6.66
C PHE A 715 22.79 20.61 -6.50
N PHE A 716 22.27 20.68 -5.28
CA PHE A 716 20.83 20.56 -5.02
C PHE A 716 20.18 21.94 -5.13
N MET A 717 19.06 22.02 -5.84
CA MET A 717 18.35 23.28 -6.07
C MET A 717 16.95 23.23 -5.48
N TYR A 718 16.65 24.17 -4.59
CA TYR A 718 15.29 24.44 -4.13
C TYR A 718 14.80 25.70 -4.83
N ARG A 719 13.72 25.59 -5.60
CA ARG A 719 13.10 26.73 -6.29
C ARG A 719 11.67 26.88 -5.78
N CYS A 720 11.34 28.06 -5.26
CA CYS A 720 9.97 28.45 -4.92
C CYS A 720 9.50 29.42 -6.01
N CYS A 721 8.49 29.03 -6.78
CA CYS A 721 7.89 29.89 -7.80
C CYS A 721 6.57 30.44 -7.26
N THR A 722 6.40 31.76 -7.30
CA THR A 722 5.09 32.40 -7.14
C THR A 722 4.55 32.65 -8.55
N ASP A 723 3.42 32.04 -8.88
CA ASP A 723 2.77 32.12 -10.19
C ASP A 723 2.53 33.54 -10.71
#